data_AF-A0A1F5LWU6-F1
#
_entry.id   AF-A0A1F5LWU6-F1
#
_cell.length_a   1.000
_cell.length_b   1.000
_cell.length_c   1.000
_cell.angle_alpha   90.00
_cell.angle_beta   90.00
_cell.angle_gamma   90.00
#
_symmetry.space_group_name_H-M   'P 1'
#
loop_
_entity.id
_entity.type
_entity.pdbx_description
1 polymer ?
#
loop_
_entity_poly.entity_id
_entity_poly.type
_entity_poly.pdbx_seq_one_letter_code
_entity_poly.pdbx_strand_id
1 'polypeptide(L)'
;MTEPTSEPSPSRDARPSSPLTSNGEGSGSAEKAAPPKTGKKLPGWLDHFNARDLKVLFRCSLAAWVASLLIFITPSLSTIGTATFFATLVLFMVPPTGIVFIFLLGALTLVLGMALGWAWGVIAMKAAIAARPAAETQARLQALGQLAYSQANATGQSVAAVQQVLVYSGFLLDARVTAVYYCLICLFIYLLARLRAKNPKFILLQMFATIIVDVTLTIGPLLPSFNGTIPKVLVEPAAIGIGLGLVSHFIFFPQSTSHTVLYGMEGLVRLLKGPLNAAETSLLKGEDLVLKDLLEIKTKTIAAYKAIEPAIGFLPLDFSVGWWGADDVKSLKQPLRQALMANLSLLEVHIARLGGEAKLEKLRLLTASLESDTESQSNGDEKKRPREVGMRQLMQSVNLVQALRSPEHESLRSETIEALKESSKNIIPACQEATEIIAECIHKVNMSRWFGRSSREHLAELHDRSQSALTNIQALRASFANETTERLIETHSQIFNEKGEITKLDEFSVHRVRGIVIGMIYEEQLLGVADSWERVLGQLTALLRERQKVRLWLPRGLRYAVNWVLRKDAVAPVIAVQNPTTDPDVAEAQSKAAQQHLRISRGYRVKRRSGLGRAIIGTYHWFISSEGMFAMRMVVVTIALSIPAALPNTAGFYYREKGLWALIMGQTTLVIYMADFTFSLICRAIGTIIGGALGLVAWYIGSGHGEGNPYGLAAIMAVVIIILMWGRIFAPPAMLQAMMMAGATCILVVGYSYEDTHIPSYGNPGFGYSVFWRRLVLVLIGSAGALIVQLFPRPPSASRHICKSLSNVIRELSDHYALLLTCWGQGRDEGLAAEQLALDLANNLTSLEGPIALLRFEFSGSPFDSERLGQVKSLCQELNQNLGRLLHLSASLPEHLQSRLARQAGLLDHGNIGDVMAVLGVVEQSLKTGDPLPEVLPTPLLKRCHDFWDMRHVEISLSKDLIRDENYRRFCVAVSAYLKFLAAVDDLVLVMKETAWYELWEFSQESPHIPAIPQ
;
A
#
# COMPACT_ATOMS: atom_id res chain seq x y z
N MET A 1 24.44 -7.47 -59.99
CA MET A 1 25.29 -6.83 -61.03
C MET A 1 24.34 -6.18 -62.02
N THR A 2 24.47 -4.85 -62.17
CA THR A 2 23.88 -3.96 -63.20
C THR A 2 22.36 -3.80 -63.30
N GLU A 3 21.87 -2.76 -62.63
CA GLU A 3 20.96 -1.68 -63.12
C GLU A 3 21.36 -1.17 -64.55
N PRO A 4 20.55 -0.36 -65.30
CA PRO A 4 19.81 0.82 -64.78
C PRO A 4 18.49 1.27 -65.49
N THR A 5 17.85 2.30 -64.90
CA THR A 5 17.07 3.43 -65.52
C THR A 5 15.74 3.12 -66.25
N SER A 6 14.68 3.93 -66.25
CA SER A 6 14.41 5.33 -65.87
C SER A 6 12.89 5.60 -65.96
N GLU A 7 12.40 6.42 -65.02
CA GLU A 7 11.23 7.33 -65.00
C GLU A 7 9.90 7.12 -65.78
N PRO A 8 8.78 7.67 -65.24
CA PRO A 8 7.42 7.35 -65.63
C PRO A 8 6.74 8.48 -66.46
N SER A 9 5.59 8.18 -67.07
CA SER A 9 4.64 9.22 -67.48
C SER A 9 3.18 8.85 -67.15
N PRO A 10 2.31 9.86 -66.91
CA PRO A 10 1.07 9.75 -66.15
C PRO A 10 -0.16 10.20 -66.96
N SER A 11 -1.28 10.46 -66.24
CA SER A 11 -2.58 11.02 -66.68
C SER A 11 -3.61 9.97 -67.12
N ARG A 12 -4.85 9.95 -66.62
CA ARG A 12 -5.93 10.97 -66.63
C ARG A 12 -7.07 10.48 -65.68
N ASP A 13 -7.96 11.27 -65.08
CA ASP A 13 -8.42 12.63 -65.39
C ASP A 13 -9.23 13.26 -64.24
N ALA A 14 -9.35 14.60 -64.32
CA ALA A 14 -10.48 15.48 -63.94
C ALA A 14 -10.61 16.12 -62.53
N ARG A 15 -9.76 17.15 -62.25
CA ARG A 15 -10.00 18.63 -62.19
C ARG A 15 -11.42 19.23 -61.89
N PRO A 16 -11.56 20.55 -61.58
CA PRO A 16 -10.61 21.57 -61.06
C PRO A 16 -11.22 22.57 -60.01
N SER A 17 -10.39 23.54 -59.61
CA SER A 17 -10.48 24.55 -58.56
C SER A 17 -10.94 25.97 -58.96
N SER A 18 -11.54 26.69 -58.00
CA SER A 18 -11.41 28.14 -57.62
C SER A 18 -11.80 29.26 -58.62
N PRO A 19 -12.27 30.44 -58.13
CA PRO A 19 -11.32 31.53 -57.83
C PRO A 19 -11.63 32.36 -56.57
N LEU A 20 -10.58 33.01 -56.03
CA LEU A 20 -10.65 34.10 -55.04
C LEU A 20 -11.25 35.38 -55.66
N THR A 21 -12.08 36.10 -54.90
CA THR A 21 -12.14 37.58 -54.88
C THR A 21 -12.50 38.09 -53.48
N SER A 22 -11.78 39.12 -53.04
CA SER A 22 -11.92 39.86 -51.80
C SER A 22 -13.02 40.93 -51.86
N ASN A 23 -13.71 41.14 -50.74
CA ASN A 23 -14.24 42.41 -50.16
C ASN A 23 -15.68 42.26 -49.65
N GLY A 24 -15.92 42.69 -48.40
CA GLY A 24 -17.25 42.95 -47.87
C GLY A 24 -17.39 42.64 -46.38
N GLU A 25 -17.38 43.69 -45.57
CA GLU A 25 -17.55 43.74 -44.12
C GLU A 25 -18.89 43.13 -43.63
N GLY A 26 -18.92 42.62 -42.39
CA GLY A 26 -20.21 42.42 -41.68
C GLY A 26 -20.24 41.39 -40.55
N SER A 27 -19.99 41.86 -39.31
CA SER A 27 -20.43 41.31 -38.02
C SER A 27 -19.99 39.89 -37.60
N GLY A 28 -18.98 39.82 -36.73
CA GLY A 28 -18.62 38.61 -36.00
C GLY A 28 -19.59 38.35 -34.85
N SER A 29 -20.36 37.26 -34.93
CA SER A 29 -20.99 36.64 -33.77
C SER A 29 -20.06 35.53 -33.26
N ALA A 30 -19.76 35.58 -31.96
CA ALA A 30 -18.87 34.65 -31.28
C ALA A 30 -19.51 33.26 -31.19
N GLU A 31 -19.07 32.34 -32.06
CA GLU A 31 -19.36 30.91 -31.92
C GLU A 31 -18.58 30.35 -30.73
N LYS A 32 -19.32 29.91 -29.70
CA LYS A 32 -18.82 29.17 -28.55
C LYS A 32 -18.08 27.91 -29.03
N ALA A 33 -16.76 27.89 -28.91
CA ALA A 33 -15.97 26.68 -29.07
C ALA A 33 -16.43 25.63 -28.03
N ALA A 34 -16.97 24.52 -28.52
CA ALA A 34 -17.31 23.37 -27.70
C ALA A 34 -16.04 22.83 -27.00
N PRO A 35 -16.12 22.38 -25.74
CA PRO A 35 -14.97 21.84 -25.03
C PRO A 35 -14.42 20.59 -25.75
N PRO A 36 -13.09 20.39 -25.76
CA PRO A 36 -12.49 19.24 -26.41
C PRO A 36 -13.01 17.94 -25.78
N LYS A 37 -13.55 17.05 -26.62
CA LYS A 37 -14.01 15.71 -26.22
C LYS A 37 -12.83 14.95 -25.62
N THR A 38 -12.85 14.75 -24.31
CA THR A 38 -11.90 13.89 -23.60
C THR A 38 -12.08 12.45 -24.08
N GLY A 39 -11.13 11.94 -24.86
CA GLY A 39 -11.07 10.51 -25.19
C GLY A 39 -11.03 9.66 -23.93
N LYS A 40 -11.78 8.54 -23.91
CA LYS A 40 -11.80 7.59 -22.78
C LYS A 40 -10.37 7.09 -22.54
N LYS A 41 -9.72 7.55 -21.47
CA LYS A 41 -8.41 7.07 -21.04
C LYS A 41 -8.52 5.58 -20.66
N LEU A 42 -7.57 4.77 -21.11
CA LEU A 42 -7.48 3.38 -20.69
C LEU A 42 -7.30 3.31 -19.16
N PRO A 43 -7.84 2.27 -18.48
CA PRO A 43 -7.50 1.99 -17.10
C PRO A 43 -5.98 1.93 -16.92
N GLY A 44 -5.45 2.47 -15.82
CA GLY A 44 -4.00 2.63 -15.63
C GLY A 44 -3.18 1.34 -15.78
N TRP A 45 -3.73 0.16 -15.46
CA TRP A 45 -3.06 -1.14 -15.62
C TRP A 45 -3.00 -1.66 -17.06
N LEU A 46 -3.74 -1.04 -17.99
CA LEU A 46 -3.68 -1.29 -19.43
C LEU A 46 -2.79 -0.25 -20.14
N ASP A 47 -2.49 0.88 -19.48
CA ASP A 47 -1.69 1.97 -20.04
C ASP A 47 -0.18 1.79 -19.77
N HIS A 48 0.36 0.64 -20.18
CA HIS A 48 1.76 0.25 -19.99
C HIS A 48 2.50 0.02 -21.32
N PHE A 49 2.02 0.62 -22.42
CA PHE A 49 2.63 0.52 -23.75
C PHE A 49 3.87 1.42 -23.91
N ASN A 50 4.68 1.56 -22.86
CA ASN A 50 5.94 2.28 -22.92
C ASN A 50 7.11 1.31 -23.12
N ALA A 51 8.21 1.80 -23.70
CA ALA A 51 9.36 0.97 -24.05
C ALA A 51 10.01 0.28 -22.84
N ARG A 52 9.86 0.80 -21.62
CA ARG A 52 10.43 0.20 -20.41
C ARG A 52 9.61 -1.00 -19.97
N ASP A 53 8.32 -0.81 -19.82
CA ASP A 53 7.38 -1.83 -19.35
C ASP A 53 7.36 -2.99 -20.33
N LEU A 54 7.43 -2.70 -21.63
CA LEU A 54 7.57 -3.73 -22.66
C LEU A 54 8.90 -4.51 -22.57
N LYS A 55 10.02 -3.86 -22.23
CA LYS A 55 11.31 -4.55 -21.98
C LYS A 55 11.23 -5.48 -20.77
N VAL A 56 10.56 -5.04 -19.69
CA VAL A 56 10.36 -5.86 -18.48
C VAL A 56 9.44 -7.03 -18.78
N LEU A 57 8.35 -6.80 -19.51
CA LEU A 57 7.42 -7.83 -19.96
C LEU A 57 8.12 -8.87 -20.83
N PHE A 58 8.91 -8.43 -21.82
CA PHE A 58 9.67 -9.31 -22.70
C PHE A 58 10.60 -10.21 -21.89
N ARG A 59 11.39 -9.63 -20.98
CA ARG A 59 12.32 -10.36 -20.11
C ARG A 59 11.63 -11.45 -19.27
N CYS A 60 10.49 -11.11 -18.67
CA CYS A 60 9.75 -12.05 -17.82
C CYS A 60 9.03 -13.13 -18.64
N SER A 61 8.41 -12.73 -19.75
CA SER A 61 7.66 -13.64 -20.62
C SER A 61 8.59 -14.62 -21.33
N LEU A 62 9.77 -14.17 -21.77
CA LEU A 62 10.76 -15.03 -22.42
C LEU A 62 11.28 -16.11 -21.46
N ALA A 63 11.61 -15.75 -20.21
CA ALA A 63 12.05 -16.72 -19.22
C ALA A 63 10.98 -17.78 -18.94
N ALA A 64 9.72 -17.35 -18.75
CA ALA A 64 8.60 -18.25 -18.52
C ALA A 64 8.29 -19.12 -19.75
N TRP A 65 8.40 -18.56 -20.96
CA TRP A 65 8.21 -19.32 -22.19
C TRP A 65 9.28 -20.39 -22.37
N VAL A 66 10.56 -20.06 -22.19
CA VAL A 66 11.67 -21.04 -22.25
C VAL A 66 11.46 -22.14 -21.21
N ALA A 67 11.04 -21.81 -19.99
CA ALA A 67 10.68 -22.81 -18.97
C ALA A 67 9.54 -23.73 -19.43
N SER A 68 8.52 -23.19 -20.10
CA SER A 68 7.40 -23.99 -20.63
C SER A 68 7.81 -24.93 -21.76
N LEU A 69 8.83 -24.58 -22.56
CA LEU A 69 9.34 -25.45 -23.63
C LEU A 69 9.92 -26.77 -23.09
N LEU A 70 10.46 -26.77 -21.86
CA LEU A 70 11.00 -27.98 -21.24
C LEU A 70 9.94 -29.07 -21.02
N ILE A 71 8.66 -28.68 -20.94
CA ILE A 71 7.53 -29.61 -20.86
C ILE A 71 7.39 -30.39 -22.18
N PHE A 72 7.55 -29.71 -23.32
CA PHE A 72 7.28 -30.26 -24.65
C PHE A 72 8.49 -30.95 -25.28
N ILE A 73 9.65 -30.87 -24.64
CA ILE A 73 10.88 -31.52 -25.10
C ILE A 73 11.00 -32.86 -24.36
N THR A 74 10.71 -33.97 -25.04
CA THR A 74 10.65 -35.31 -24.43
C THR A 74 11.90 -35.69 -23.62
N PRO A 75 13.14 -35.44 -24.09
CA PRO A 75 14.34 -35.71 -23.27
C PRO A 75 14.42 -34.88 -21.98
N SER A 76 13.93 -33.64 -22.02
CA SER A 76 13.87 -32.78 -20.82
C SER A 76 12.79 -33.28 -19.87
N LEU A 77 11.61 -33.59 -20.39
CA LEU A 77 10.48 -34.11 -19.63
C LEU A 77 10.80 -35.44 -18.94
N SER A 78 11.49 -36.36 -19.61
CA SER A 78 11.87 -37.65 -19.03
C SER A 78 12.97 -37.54 -17.96
N THR A 79 13.84 -36.53 -18.06
CA THR A 79 14.92 -36.28 -17.09
C THR A 79 14.40 -35.57 -15.85
N ILE A 80 13.58 -34.53 -16.02
CA ILE A 80 13.05 -33.69 -14.93
C ILE A 80 11.87 -34.39 -14.23
N GLY A 81 11.00 -35.06 -14.99
CA GLY A 81 9.87 -35.85 -14.48
C GLY A 81 8.51 -35.13 -14.53
N THR A 82 7.53 -35.70 -13.81
CA THR A 82 6.08 -35.39 -13.86
C THR A 82 5.68 -34.08 -13.15
N ALA A 83 6.60 -33.13 -13.03
CA ALA A 83 6.35 -31.82 -12.45
C ALA A 83 7.16 -30.73 -13.15
N THR A 84 7.49 -30.95 -14.43
CA THR A 84 8.35 -30.05 -15.21
C THR A 84 7.71 -28.65 -15.33
N PHE A 85 6.38 -28.59 -15.37
CA PHE A 85 5.60 -27.36 -15.36
C PHE A 85 5.87 -26.44 -14.15
N PHE A 86 6.41 -26.98 -13.05
CA PHE A 86 6.71 -26.22 -11.84
C PHE A 86 7.80 -25.16 -12.07
N ALA A 87 8.69 -25.36 -13.04
CA ALA A 87 9.70 -24.37 -13.42
C ALA A 87 9.07 -23.05 -13.87
N THR A 88 8.02 -23.13 -14.71
CA THR A 88 7.25 -21.97 -15.17
C THR A 88 6.46 -21.35 -14.02
N LEU A 89 5.87 -22.16 -13.15
CA LEU A 89 5.10 -21.70 -11.99
C LEU A 89 5.97 -20.85 -11.03
N VAL A 90 7.20 -21.27 -10.76
CA VAL A 90 8.17 -20.49 -9.95
C VAL A 90 8.44 -19.12 -10.57
N LEU A 91 8.56 -19.02 -11.90
CA LEU A 91 8.73 -17.75 -12.61
C LEU A 91 7.48 -16.87 -12.60
N PHE A 92 6.27 -17.43 -12.45
CA PHE A 92 5.06 -16.63 -12.21
C PHE A 92 4.96 -16.12 -10.76
N MET A 93 5.44 -16.91 -9.79
CA MET A 93 5.49 -16.50 -8.38
C MET A 93 6.51 -15.39 -8.17
N VAL A 94 7.76 -15.63 -8.60
CA VAL A 94 8.88 -14.70 -8.50
C VAL A 94 9.37 -14.39 -9.91
N PRO A 95 8.68 -13.50 -10.66
CA PRO A 95 9.11 -13.14 -11.99
C PRO A 95 10.40 -12.34 -11.93
N PRO A 96 11.24 -12.38 -12.98
CA PRO A 96 12.45 -11.60 -13.05
C PRO A 96 12.14 -10.11 -13.32
N THR A 97 11.41 -9.44 -12.43
CA THR A 97 11.00 -8.04 -12.53
C THR A 97 11.95 -7.10 -11.78
N GLY A 98 12.28 -5.96 -12.37
CA GLY A 98 13.04 -4.90 -11.70
C GLY A 98 14.48 -5.26 -11.37
N ILE A 99 14.83 -5.12 -10.08
CA ILE A 99 16.19 -5.14 -9.52
C ILE A 99 16.65 -6.59 -9.28
N VAL A 100 17.85 -6.92 -9.77
CA VAL A 100 18.45 -8.27 -9.67
C VAL A 100 18.55 -8.76 -8.23
N PHE A 101 18.99 -7.92 -7.30
CA PHE A 101 19.13 -8.31 -5.90
C PHE A 101 17.80 -8.70 -5.24
N ILE A 102 16.71 -8.03 -5.62
CA ILE A 102 15.36 -8.34 -5.11
C ILE A 102 14.94 -9.74 -5.57
N PHE A 103 15.18 -10.06 -6.85
CA PHE A 103 14.94 -11.38 -7.39
C PHE A 103 15.82 -12.45 -6.71
N LEU A 104 17.11 -12.17 -6.51
CA LEU A 104 18.03 -13.07 -5.81
C LEU A 104 17.58 -13.37 -4.38
N LEU A 105 17.12 -12.34 -3.64
CA LEU A 105 16.60 -12.51 -2.29
C LEU A 105 15.33 -13.38 -2.31
N GLY A 106 14.41 -13.13 -3.24
CA GLY A 106 13.21 -13.96 -3.43
C GLY A 106 13.57 -15.42 -3.73
N ALA A 107 14.46 -15.64 -4.68
CA ALA A 107 14.98 -16.97 -5.03
C ALA A 107 15.66 -17.67 -3.85
N LEU A 108 16.48 -16.95 -3.07
CA LEU A 108 17.14 -17.50 -1.88
C LEU A 108 16.13 -17.91 -0.82
N THR A 109 15.09 -17.10 -0.56
CA THR A 109 14.04 -17.47 0.40
C THR A 109 13.25 -18.70 -0.03
N LEU A 110 13.03 -18.86 -1.33
CA LEU A 110 12.39 -20.02 -1.92
C LEU A 110 13.25 -21.27 -1.73
N VAL A 111 14.53 -21.21 -2.12
CA VAL A 111 15.50 -22.31 -1.96
C VAL A 111 15.67 -22.69 -0.49
N LEU A 112 15.78 -21.71 0.40
CA LEU A 112 15.87 -21.94 1.84
C LEU A 112 14.61 -22.62 2.38
N GLY A 113 13.42 -22.20 1.93
CA GLY A 113 12.16 -22.85 2.28
C GLY A 113 12.13 -24.32 1.86
N MET A 114 12.48 -24.61 0.60
CA MET A 114 12.56 -25.98 0.11
C MET A 114 13.59 -26.82 0.87
N ALA A 115 14.76 -26.25 1.16
CA ALA A 115 15.82 -26.92 1.91
C ALA A 115 15.42 -27.23 3.36
N LEU A 116 14.74 -26.31 4.04
CA LEU A 116 14.20 -26.53 5.39
C LEU A 116 13.12 -27.60 5.39
N GLY A 117 12.19 -27.55 4.43
CA GLY A 117 11.15 -28.58 4.27
C GLY A 117 11.75 -29.96 3.99
N TRP A 118 12.78 -30.03 3.14
CA TRP A 118 13.52 -31.27 2.88
C TRP A 118 14.24 -31.80 4.12
N ALA A 119 15.01 -30.94 4.81
CA ALA A 119 15.74 -31.33 6.01
C ALA A 119 14.79 -31.86 7.10
N TRP A 120 13.67 -31.17 7.34
CA TRP A 120 12.67 -31.62 8.29
C TRP A 120 11.96 -32.90 7.84
N GLY A 121 11.66 -33.03 6.54
CA GLY A 121 11.08 -34.23 5.97
C GLY A 121 11.97 -35.47 6.12
N VAL A 122 13.29 -35.31 5.97
CA VAL A 122 14.28 -36.39 6.20
C VAL A 122 14.30 -36.80 7.68
N ILE A 123 14.27 -35.85 8.60
CA ILE A 123 14.18 -36.11 10.04
C ILE A 123 12.89 -36.89 10.36
N ALA A 124 11.75 -36.42 9.84
CA ALA A 124 10.45 -37.07 10.03
C ALA A 124 10.45 -38.51 9.49
N MET A 125 11.02 -38.73 8.30
CA MET A 125 11.12 -40.06 7.70
C MET A 125 12.01 -41.00 8.51
N LYS A 126 13.17 -40.53 8.99
CA LYS A 126 14.06 -41.34 9.85
C LYS A 126 13.38 -41.72 11.15
N ALA A 127 12.70 -40.78 11.81
CA ALA A 127 11.94 -41.05 13.02
C ALA A 127 10.79 -42.05 12.77
N ALA A 128 10.08 -41.90 11.65
CA ALA A 128 8.95 -42.76 11.32
C ALA A 128 9.39 -44.20 10.95
N ILE A 129 10.53 -44.37 10.30
CA ILE A 129 11.11 -45.70 10.03
C ILE A 129 11.60 -46.36 11.32
N ALA A 130 12.16 -45.59 12.27
CA ALA A 130 12.56 -46.13 13.57
C ALA A 130 11.37 -46.68 14.37
N ALA A 131 10.16 -46.12 14.15
CA ALA A 131 8.92 -46.61 14.76
C ALA A 131 8.31 -47.83 14.04
N ARG A 132 8.85 -48.26 12.90
CA ARG A 132 8.30 -49.33 12.06
C ARG A 132 8.91 -50.70 12.42
N PRO A 133 8.12 -51.74 12.74
CA PRO A 133 8.66 -53.07 13.01
C PRO A 133 9.17 -53.75 11.74
N ALA A 134 10.41 -54.23 11.78
CA ALA A 134 11.06 -54.87 10.63
C ALA A 134 10.34 -56.16 10.18
N ALA A 135 9.96 -57.02 11.14
CA ALA A 135 9.33 -58.32 10.85
C ALA A 135 7.96 -58.17 10.14
N GLU A 136 7.09 -57.30 10.66
CA GLU A 136 5.77 -57.04 10.07
C GLU A 136 5.89 -56.40 8.67
N THR A 137 6.86 -55.50 8.49
CA THR A 137 7.09 -54.83 7.18
C THR A 137 7.55 -55.83 6.13
N GLN A 138 8.47 -56.73 6.49
CA GLN A 138 8.97 -57.75 5.58
C GLN A 138 7.87 -58.76 5.19
N ALA A 139 7.02 -59.15 6.14
CA ALA A 139 5.85 -59.99 5.87
C ALA A 139 4.87 -59.30 4.90
N ARG A 140 4.57 -58.00 5.11
CA ARG A 140 3.71 -57.23 4.19
C ARG A 140 4.33 -57.05 2.80
N LEU A 141 5.64 -56.86 2.69
CA LEU A 141 6.31 -56.77 1.39
C LEU A 141 6.24 -58.09 0.62
N GLN A 142 6.39 -59.23 1.30
CA GLN A 142 6.22 -60.56 0.69
C GLN A 142 4.78 -60.77 0.22
N ALA A 143 3.80 -60.43 1.06
CA ALA A 143 2.38 -60.51 0.70
C ALA A 143 2.04 -59.61 -0.50
N LEU A 144 2.60 -58.40 -0.55
CA LEU A 144 2.43 -57.48 -1.67
C LEU A 144 2.97 -58.08 -2.97
N GLY A 145 4.16 -58.70 -2.93
CA GLY A 145 4.76 -59.35 -4.10
C GLY A 145 3.93 -60.52 -4.64
N GLN A 146 3.39 -61.35 -3.75
CA GLN A 146 2.51 -62.46 -4.13
C GLN A 146 1.20 -61.97 -4.74
N LEU A 147 0.57 -60.95 -4.13
CA LEU A 147 -0.67 -60.35 -4.65
C LEU A 147 -0.45 -59.66 -6.00
N ALA A 148 0.65 -58.91 -6.14
CA ALA A 148 1.00 -58.26 -7.40
C ALA A 148 1.23 -59.28 -8.53
N TYR A 149 1.90 -60.40 -8.24
CA TYR A 149 2.09 -61.48 -9.22
C TYR A 149 0.76 -62.14 -9.63
N SER A 150 -0.10 -62.45 -8.66
CA SER A 150 -1.39 -63.08 -8.93
C SER A 150 -2.32 -62.17 -9.76
N GLN A 151 -2.39 -60.88 -9.44
CA GLN A 151 -3.20 -59.91 -10.17
C GLN A 151 -2.61 -59.55 -11.54
N ALA A 152 -1.28 -59.51 -11.68
CA ALA A 152 -0.62 -59.33 -12.98
C ALA A 152 -0.94 -60.49 -13.93
N ASN A 153 -0.89 -61.73 -13.45
CA ASN A 153 -1.27 -62.90 -14.24
C ASN A 153 -2.74 -62.89 -14.66
N ALA A 154 -3.64 -62.36 -13.83
CA ALA A 154 -5.07 -62.29 -14.13
C ALA A 154 -5.43 -61.14 -15.09
N THR A 155 -4.71 -60.01 -15.04
CA THR A 155 -5.04 -58.80 -15.82
C THR A 155 -4.16 -58.60 -17.07
N GLY A 156 -3.09 -59.39 -17.22
CA GLY A 156 -2.10 -59.25 -18.28
C GLY A 156 -1.22 -58.00 -18.17
N GLN A 157 -1.27 -57.28 -17.03
CA GLN A 157 -0.45 -56.10 -16.76
C GLN A 157 0.93 -56.50 -16.20
N SER A 158 1.91 -55.60 -16.29
CA SER A 158 3.23 -55.85 -15.68
C SER A 158 3.13 -55.89 -14.15
N VAL A 159 3.90 -56.79 -13.53
CA VAL A 159 3.96 -56.94 -12.07
C VAL A 159 4.31 -55.61 -11.38
N ALA A 160 5.20 -54.83 -11.98
CA ALA A 160 5.60 -53.52 -11.47
C ALA A 160 4.45 -52.50 -11.45
N ALA A 161 3.61 -52.46 -12.48
CA ALA A 161 2.47 -51.56 -12.55
C ALA A 161 1.43 -51.90 -11.47
N VAL A 162 1.08 -53.18 -11.34
CA VAL A 162 0.14 -53.66 -10.32
C VAL A 162 0.68 -53.40 -8.90
N GLN A 163 1.97 -53.66 -8.68
CA GLN A 163 2.64 -53.34 -7.42
C GLN A 163 2.55 -51.85 -7.08
N GLN A 164 2.77 -50.96 -8.05
CA GLN A 164 2.64 -49.52 -7.85
C GLN A 164 1.21 -49.13 -7.48
N VAL A 165 0.20 -49.69 -8.13
CA VAL A 165 -1.23 -49.49 -7.77
C VAL A 165 -1.49 -49.91 -6.33
N LEU A 166 -1.01 -51.09 -5.93
CA LEU A 166 -1.22 -51.61 -4.57
C LEU A 166 -0.54 -50.73 -3.51
N VAL A 167 0.65 -50.20 -3.78
CA VAL A 167 1.32 -49.25 -2.88
C VAL A 167 0.47 -47.98 -2.72
N TYR A 168 0.03 -47.35 -3.81
CA TYR A 168 -0.81 -46.14 -3.74
C TYR A 168 -2.21 -46.41 -3.19
N SER A 169 -2.71 -47.65 -3.25
CA SER A 169 -3.93 -48.06 -2.58
C SER A 169 -3.79 -48.16 -1.04
N GLY A 170 -2.60 -47.91 -0.50
CA GLY A 170 -2.36 -47.84 0.93
C GLY A 170 -2.00 -49.18 1.59
N PHE A 171 -1.65 -50.21 0.82
CA PHE A 171 -1.30 -51.55 1.33
C PHE A 171 -0.15 -51.53 2.36
N LEU A 172 0.79 -50.59 2.21
CA LEU A 172 1.95 -50.43 3.09
C LEU A 172 1.76 -49.44 4.24
N LEU A 173 0.56 -48.88 4.43
CA LEU A 173 0.30 -47.92 5.50
C LEU A 173 0.36 -48.59 6.89
N ASP A 174 1.09 -47.96 7.81
CA ASP A 174 1.18 -48.35 9.23
C ASP A 174 0.81 -47.14 10.09
N ALA A 175 -0.15 -47.33 11.01
CA ALA A 175 -0.63 -46.29 11.90
C ALA A 175 0.48 -45.64 12.74
N ARG A 176 1.49 -46.42 13.18
CA ARG A 176 2.62 -45.91 13.98
C ARG A 176 3.45 -44.91 13.17
N VAL A 177 3.75 -45.28 11.93
CA VAL A 177 4.55 -44.45 11.01
C VAL A 177 3.77 -43.20 10.64
N THR A 178 2.50 -43.34 10.27
CA THR A 178 1.62 -42.22 9.95
C THR A 178 1.52 -41.24 11.12
N ALA A 179 1.33 -41.72 12.36
CA ALA A 179 1.25 -40.86 13.54
C ALA A 179 2.53 -40.03 13.75
N VAL A 180 3.71 -40.63 13.57
CA VAL A 180 5.01 -39.93 13.69
C VAL A 180 5.13 -38.84 12.62
N TYR A 181 4.77 -39.13 11.36
CA TYR A 181 4.77 -38.14 10.28
C TYR A 181 3.86 -36.96 10.61
N TYR A 182 2.62 -37.20 11.02
CA TYR A 182 1.68 -36.14 11.35
C TYR A 182 2.16 -35.28 12.52
N CYS A 183 2.66 -35.89 13.61
CA CYS A 183 3.14 -35.14 14.77
C CYS A 183 4.30 -34.20 14.40
N LEU A 184 5.32 -34.72 13.72
CA LEU A 184 6.51 -33.94 13.38
C LEU A 184 6.25 -32.89 12.30
N ILE A 185 5.47 -33.21 11.28
CA ILE A 185 5.17 -32.27 10.18
C ILE A 185 4.20 -31.18 10.64
N CYS A 186 3.17 -31.52 11.43
CA CYS A 186 2.26 -30.50 11.96
C CYS A 186 2.97 -29.52 12.91
N LEU A 187 3.92 -30.00 13.72
CA LEU A 187 4.76 -29.13 14.55
C LEU A 187 5.55 -28.13 13.69
N PHE A 188 6.14 -28.60 12.59
CA PHE A 188 6.90 -27.75 11.68
C PHE A 188 6.03 -26.72 10.97
N ILE A 189 4.86 -27.13 10.46
CA ILE A 189 3.89 -26.24 9.84
C ILE A 189 3.45 -25.16 10.83
N TYR A 190 3.17 -25.52 12.08
CA TYR A 190 2.82 -24.56 13.13
C TYR A 190 3.93 -23.52 13.35
N LEU A 191 5.19 -23.96 13.49
CA LEU A 191 6.32 -23.07 13.73
C LEU A 191 6.56 -22.11 12.56
N LEU A 192 6.48 -22.59 11.32
CA LEU A 192 6.66 -21.74 10.14
C LEU A 192 5.48 -20.80 9.90
N ALA A 193 4.25 -21.26 10.11
CA ALA A 193 3.06 -20.40 10.01
C ALA A 193 3.12 -19.25 11.02
N ARG A 194 3.58 -19.54 12.24
CA ARG A 194 3.82 -18.50 13.25
C ARG A 194 4.94 -17.54 12.84
N LEU A 195 6.04 -18.06 12.29
CA LEU A 195 7.16 -17.24 11.81
C LEU A 195 6.70 -16.24 10.73
N ARG A 196 5.86 -16.68 9.78
CA ARG A 196 5.25 -15.79 8.77
C ARG A 196 4.30 -14.78 9.40
N ALA A 197 3.43 -15.20 10.32
CA ALA A 197 2.47 -14.30 10.95
C ALA A 197 3.19 -13.16 11.68
N LYS A 198 4.32 -13.47 12.32
CA LYS A 198 5.17 -12.49 13.00
C LYS A 198 5.99 -11.62 12.05
N ASN A 199 6.43 -12.17 10.92
CA ASN A 199 7.22 -11.45 9.94
C ASN A 199 6.81 -11.87 8.52
N PRO A 200 6.04 -11.03 7.79
CA PRO A 200 5.51 -11.38 6.49
C PRO A 200 6.60 -11.65 5.44
N LYS A 201 7.86 -11.25 5.70
CA LYS A 201 9.02 -11.56 4.84
C LYS A 201 9.20 -13.05 4.56
N PHE A 202 8.75 -13.92 5.46
CA PHE A 202 8.92 -15.36 5.34
C PHE A 202 7.74 -16.05 4.63
N ILE A 203 6.87 -15.32 3.92
CA ILE A 203 5.74 -15.91 3.19
C ILE A 203 6.19 -16.95 2.15
N LEU A 204 7.16 -16.62 1.30
CA LEU A 204 7.69 -17.54 0.28
C LEU A 204 8.41 -18.72 0.94
N LEU A 205 9.19 -18.45 2.00
CA LEU A 205 9.87 -19.48 2.76
C LEU A 205 8.86 -20.50 3.33
N GLN A 206 7.83 -20.04 4.05
CA GLN A 206 6.79 -20.92 4.57
C GLN A 206 6.08 -21.66 3.44
N MET A 207 5.65 -20.96 2.38
CA MET A 207 4.86 -21.57 1.31
C MET A 207 5.59 -22.75 0.68
N PHE A 208 6.85 -22.57 0.27
CA PHE A 208 7.63 -23.65 -0.33
C PHE A 208 8.06 -24.71 0.68
N ALA A 209 8.38 -24.33 1.93
CA ALA A 209 8.65 -25.33 2.96
C ALA A 209 7.44 -26.23 3.22
N THR A 210 6.22 -25.65 3.26
CA THR A 210 4.96 -26.36 3.47
C THR A 210 4.67 -27.31 2.32
N ILE A 211 4.79 -26.83 1.06
CA ILE A 211 4.63 -27.69 -0.13
C ILE A 211 5.57 -28.90 -0.09
N ILE A 212 6.83 -28.71 0.28
CA ILE A 212 7.80 -29.82 0.36
C ILE A 212 7.45 -30.80 1.48
N VAL A 213 7.04 -30.33 2.67
CA VAL A 213 6.64 -31.24 3.75
C VAL A 213 5.30 -31.92 3.47
N ASP A 214 4.38 -31.33 2.71
CA ASP A 214 3.12 -31.97 2.30
C ASP A 214 3.36 -33.19 1.41
N VAL A 215 4.31 -33.08 0.48
CA VAL A 215 4.74 -34.23 -0.34
C VAL A 215 5.29 -35.33 0.57
N THR A 216 6.08 -34.96 1.57
CA THR A 216 6.65 -35.92 2.53
C THR A 216 5.56 -36.52 3.43
N LEU A 217 4.59 -35.73 3.88
CA LEU A 217 3.46 -36.14 4.72
C LEU A 217 2.56 -37.14 4.00
N THR A 218 2.30 -36.89 2.73
CA THR A 218 1.40 -37.72 1.92
C THR A 218 2.10 -38.92 1.32
N ILE A 219 3.34 -38.83 0.81
CA ILE A 219 4.01 -39.95 0.15
C ILE A 219 4.85 -40.79 1.13
N GLY A 220 5.46 -40.15 2.14
CA GLY A 220 6.37 -40.79 3.08
C GLY A 220 5.81 -42.05 3.77
N PRO A 221 4.58 -42.02 4.33
CA PRO A 221 3.98 -43.18 4.98
C PRO A 221 3.85 -44.44 4.10
N LEU A 222 3.75 -44.27 2.77
CA LEU A 222 3.64 -45.38 1.81
C LEU A 222 4.95 -46.13 1.60
N LEU A 223 6.09 -45.49 1.86
CA LEU A 223 7.39 -46.03 1.46
C LEU A 223 7.91 -47.02 2.51
N PRO A 224 8.31 -48.25 2.12
CA PRO A 224 8.83 -49.27 3.02
C PRO A 224 10.21 -48.92 3.60
N SER A 225 11.00 -48.13 2.86
CA SER A 225 12.41 -47.85 3.13
C SER A 225 12.70 -46.35 3.08
N PHE A 226 13.86 -45.96 3.62
CA PHE A 226 14.30 -44.56 3.63
C PHE A 226 14.55 -44.05 2.21
N ASN A 227 13.91 -42.94 1.86
CA ASN A 227 14.13 -42.21 0.63
C ASN A 227 14.17 -40.69 0.91
N GLY A 228 15.39 -40.18 1.09
CA GLY A 228 15.60 -38.75 1.34
C GLY A 228 15.43 -37.85 0.09
N THR A 229 15.17 -38.40 -1.09
CA THR A 229 15.11 -37.65 -2.35
C THR A 229 13.69 -37.44 -2.87
N ILE A 230 12.65 -37.77 -2.08
CA ILE A 230 11.23 -37.54 -2.45
C ILE A 230 10.99 -36.10 -2.96
N PRO A 231 11.52 -35.04 -2.32
CA PRO A 231 11.30 -33.67 -2.79
C PRO A 231 11.96 -33.31 -4.13
N LYS A 232 12.85 -34.16 -4.66
CA LYS A 232 13.60 -33.89 -5.91
C LYS A 232 12.66 -33.54 -7.07
N VAL A 233 11.49 -34.19 -7.13
CA VAL A 233 10.45 -33.96 -8.16
C VAL A 233 10.01 -32.50 -8.25
N LEU A 234 10.02 -31.74 -7.14
CA LEU A 234 9.68 -30.32 -7.14
C LEU A 234 10.90 -29.40 -7.08
N VAL A 235 11.96 -29.81 -6.40
CA VAL A 235 13.17 -28.98 -6.21
C VAL A 235 13.94 -28.78 -7.51
N GLU A 236 14.05 -29.81 -8.35
CA GLU A 236 14.76 -29.75 -9.63
C GLU A 236 14.13 -28.76 -10.63
N PRO A 237 12.83 -28.86 -10.98
CA PRO A 237 12.20 -27.87 -11.85
C PRO A 237 12.19 -26.46 -11.22
N ALA A 238 12.07 -26.33 -9.90
CA ALA A 238 12.16 -25.03 -9.24
C ALA A 238 13.55 -24.37 -9.42
N ALA A 239 14.62 -25.14 -9.27
CA ALA A 239 15.99 -24.67 -9.47
C ALA A 239 16.22 -24.23 -10.92
N ILE A 240 15.68 -24.97 -11.89
CA ILE A 240 15.73 -24.61 -13.32
C ILE A 240 15.01 -23.28 -13.56
N GLY A 241 13.79 -23.12 -13.02
CA GLY A 241 13.03 -21.87 -13.11
C GLY A 241 13.79 -20.67 -12.54
N ILE A 242 14.41 -20.82 -11.36
CA ILE A 242 15.26 -19.79 -10.75
C ILE A 242 16.46 -19.46 -11.65
N GLY A 243 17.12 -20.48 -12.19
CA GLY A 243 18.26 -20.33 -13.09
C GLY A 243 17.90 -19.55 -14.35
N LEU A 244 16.80 -19.89 -15.01
CA LEU A 244 16.28 -19.17 -16.19
C LEU A 244 15.94 -17.71 -15.85
N GLY A 245 15.35 -17.47 -14.69
CA GLY A 245 15.06 -16.10 -14.21
C GLY A 245 16.32 -15.28 -13.93
N LEU A 246 17.38 -15.89 -13.38
CA LEU A 246 18.69 -15.24 -13.19
C LEU A 246 19.34 -14.89 -14.53
N VAL A 247 19.40 -15.85 -15.45
CA VAL A 247 19.97 -15.66 -16.79
C VAL A 247 19.25 -14.55 -17.54
N SER A 248 17.91 -14.55 -17.49
CA SER A 248 17.10 -13.52 -18.13
C SER A 248 17.38 -12.11 -17.57
N HIS A 249 17.62 -11.98 -16.26
CA HIS A 249 17.96 -10.72 -15.61
C HIS A 249 19.30 -10.11 -16.06
N PHE A 250 20.31 -10.95 -16.32
CA PHE A 250 21.64 -10.48 -16.72
C PHE A 250 21.75 -10.23 -18.23
N ILE A 251 21.09 -11.05 -19.06
CA ILE A 251 21.18 -10.95 -20.51
C ILE A 251 20.26 -9.85 -21.06
N PHE A 252 19.00 -9.79 -20.59
CA PHE A 252 17.99 -8.91 -21.17
C PHE A 252 17.75 -7.69 -20.27
N PHE A 253 18.27 -6.53 -20.68
CA PHE A 253 18.04 -5.22 -20.04
C PHE A 253 18.28 -5.22 -18.50
N PRO A 254 19.52 -5.41 -18.03
CA PRO A 254 19.83 -5.39 -16.60
C PRO A 254 19.49 -4.03 -15.99
N GLN A 255 18.74 -4.04 -14.89
CA GLN A 255 18.36 -2.83 -14.14
C GLN A 255 19.07 -2.82 -12.79
N SER A 256 19.85 -1.77 -12.52
CA SER A 256 20.46 -1.51 -11.21
C SER A 256 19.46 -0.87 -10.25
N THR A 257 19.69 -1.00 -8.95
CA THR A 257 18.89 -0.37 -7.89
C THR A 257 18.91 1.15 -8.05
N SER A 258 20.09 1.73 -8.29
CA SER A 258 20.27 3.16 -8.51
C SER A 258 19.46 3.65 -9.72
N HIS A 259 19.31 2.83 -10.76
CA HIS A 259 18.52 3.21 -11.93
C HIS A 259 17.03 3.31 -11.60
N THR A 260 16.52 2.33 -10.86
CA THR A 260 15.11 2.31 -10.41
C THR A 260 14.82 3.46 -9.43
N VAL A 261 15.74 3.74 -8.49
CA VAL A 261 15.59 4.84 -7.52
C VAL A 261 15.59 6.19 -8.21
N LEU A 262 16.57 6.47 -9.09
CA LEU A 262 16.62 7.75 -9.80
C LEU A 262 15.41 7.97 -10.71
N TYR A 263 14.94 6.92 -11.39
CA TYR A 263 13.71 7.02 -12.16
C TYR A 263 12.50 7.34 -11.28
N GLY A 264 12.38 6.69 -10.11
CA GLY A 264 11.32 6.98 -9.17
C GLY A 264 11.41 8.42 -8.64
N MET A 265 12.62 8.90 -8.32
CA MET A 265 12.85 10.29 -7.93
C MET A 265 12.47 11.28 -9.03
N GLU A 266 12.80 11.00 -10.29
CA GLU A 266 12.36 11.79 -11.45
C GLU A 266 10.82 11.86 -11.51
N GLY A 267 10.15 10.72 -11.41
CA GLY A 267 8.68 10.66 -11.41
C GLY A 267 8.06 11.44 -10.26
N LEU A 268 8.65 11.36 -9.06
CA LEU A 268 8.22 12.13 -7.90
C LEU A 268 8.38 13.63 -8.12
N VAL A 269 9.54 14.10 -8.60
CA VAL A 269 9.78 15.52 -8.89
C VAL A 269 8.75 16.05 -9.90
N ARG A 270 8.44 15.28 -10.95
CA ARG A 270 7.40 15.65 -11.93
C ARG A 270 6.01 15.74 -11.29
N LEU A 271 5.66 14.86 -10.36
CA LEU A 271 4.38 14.92 -9.63
C LEU A 271 4.31 16.14 -8.69
N LEU A 272 5.44 16.56 -8.11
CA LEU A 272 5.53 17.75 -7.27
C LEU A 272 5.32 19.07 -8.03
N LYS A 273 5.30 19.05 -9.36
CA LYS A 273 4.82 20.17 -10.17
C LYS A 273 3.28 20.38 -10.02
N GLY A 274 2.53 19.32 -9.68
CA GLY A 274 1.07 19.37 -9.53
C GLY A 274 0.56 20.42 -8.53
N PRO A 275 1.07 20.45 -7.28
CA PRO A 275 0.75 21.51 -6.31
C PRO A 275 1.05 22.93 -6.80
N LEU A 276 2.19 23.13 -7.47
CA LEU A 276 2.55 24.43 -8.06
C LEU A 276 1.59 24.84 -9.19
N ASN A 277 1.18 23.89 -10.04
CA ASN A 277 0.18 24.15 -11.07
C ASN A 277 -1.19 24.50 -10.48
N ALA A 278 -1.60 23.83 -9.38
CA ALA A 278 -2.84 24.17 -8.69
C ALA A 278 -2.80 25.59 -8.10
N ALA A 279 -1.65 26.00 -7.55
CA ALA A 279 -1.41 27.37 -7.10
C ALA A 279 -1.48 28.38 -8.25
N GLU A 280 -0.82 28.11 -9.38
CA GLU A 280 -0.88 28.93 -10.59
C GLU A 280 -2.32 29.07 -11.12
N THR A 281 -3.05 27.96 -11.25
CA THR A 281 -4.44 27.96 -11.75
C THR A 281 -5.37 28.74 -10.82
N SER A 282 -5.27 28.55 -9.50
CA SER A 282 -6.15 29.24 -8.56
C SER A 282 -5.83 30.73 -8.38
N LEU A 283 -4.55 31.14 -8.42
CA LEU A 283 -4.15 32.52 -8.12
C LEU A 283 -3.89 33.37 -9.36
N LEU A 284 -3.16 32.82 -10.34
CA LEU A 284 -2.74 33.57 -11.52
C LEU A 284 -3.83 33.55 -12.61
N LYS A 285 -4.48 32.40 -12.82
CA LYS A 285 -5.53 32.23 -13.85
C LYS A 285 -6.94 32.51 -13.32
N GLY A 286 -7.18 32.32 -12.02
CA GLY A 286 -8.48 32.54 -11.40
C GLY A 286 -9.53 31.50 -11.78
N GLU A 287 -9.09 30.29 -12.16
CA GLU A 287 -9.98 29.17 -12.50
C GLU A 287 -10.32 28.33 -11.27
N ASP A 288 -11.52 27.75 -11.26
CA ASP A 288 -11.99 26.92 -10.15
C ASP A 288 -11.26 25.57 -10.08
N LEU A 289 -10.78 25.25 -8.88
CA LEU A 289 -10.15 23.97 -8.59
C LEU A 289 -11.19 22.94 -8.12
N VAL A 290 -11.01 21.69 -8.53
CA VAL A 290 -11.86 20.57 -8.08
C VAL A 290 -11.17 19.87 -6.90
N LEU A 291 -11.85 19.81 -5.74
CA LEU A 291 -11.33 19.19 -4.51
C LEU A 291 -10.85 17.74 -4.74
N LYS A 292 -11.58 16.98 -5.56
CA LYS A 292 -11.25 15.57 -5.88
C LYS A 292 -9.90 15.44 -6.58
N ASP A 293 -9.58 16.36 -7.49
CA ASP A 293 -8.32 16.31 -8.25
C ASP A 293 -7.13 16.63 -7.35
N LEU A 294 -7.28 17.56 -6.40
CA LEU A 294 -6.25 17.88 -5.41
C LEU A 294 -5.96 16.70 -4.47
N LEU A 295 -7.01 16.00 -4.02
CA LEU A 295 -6.87 14.78 -3.22
C LEU A 295 -6.20 13.66 -4.03
N GLU A 296 -6.48 13.55 -5.33
CA GLU A 296 -5.81 12.60 -6.23
C GLU A 296 -4.31 12.92 -6.39
N ILE A 297 -3.95 14.20 -6.55
CA ILE A 297 -2.54 14.64 -6.58
C ILE A 297 -1.84 14.30 -5.26
N LYS A 298 -2.46 14.60 -4.11
CA LYS A 298 -1.93 14.27 -2.78
C LYS A 298 -1.64 12.78 -2.64
N THR A 299 -2.61 11.93 -2.95
CA THR A 299 -2.49 10.46 -2.81
C THR A 299 -1.44 9.89 -3.77
N LYS A 300 -1.43 10.29 -5.05
CA LYS A 300 -0.42 9.85 -6.03
C LYS A 300 1.00 10.25 -5.61
N THR A 301 1.18 11.46 -5.09
CA THR A 301 2.50 11.96 -4.69
C THR A 301 3.06 11.20 -3.48
N ILE A 302 2.21 10.96 -2.47
CA ILE A 302 2.58 10.15 -1.29
C ILE A 302 2.89 8.70 -1.69
N ALA A 303 2.07 8.11 -2.56
CA ALA A 303 2.28 6.76 -3.08
C ALA A 303 3.59 6.64 -3.87
N ALA A 304 3.91 7.63 -4.70
CA ALA A 304 5.16 7.67 -5.46
C ALA A 304 6.39 7.70 -4.55
N TYR A 305 6.40 8.52 -3.48
CA TYR A 305 7.50 8.54 -2.51
C TYR A 305 7.66 7.19 -1.78
N LYS A 306 6.55 6.60 -1.33
CA LYS A 306 6.57 5.29 -0.65
C LYS A 306 7.05 4.16 -1.56
N ALA A 307 6.77 4.21 -2.86
CA ALA A 307 7.24 3.21 -3.82
C ALA A 307 8.78 3.23 -3.98
N ILE A 308 9.43 4.37 -3.76
CA ILE A 308 10.89 4.55 -3.90
C ILE A 308 11.63 4.07 -2.65
N GLU A 309 11.03 4.23 -1.47
CA GLU A 309 11.69 4.01 -0.18
C GLU A 309 12.27 2.60 0.03
N PRO A 310 11.56 1.51 -0.31
CA PRO A 310 12.13 0.17 -0.25
C PRO A 310 13.39 0.04 -1.11
N ALA A 311 13.38 0.59 -2.34
CA ALA A 311 14.51 0.52 -3.26
C ALA A 311 15.74 1.30 -2.74
N ILE A 312 15.53 2.44 -2.06
CA ILE A 312 16.62 3.18 -1.39
C ILE A 312 17.32 2.30 -0.35
N GLY A 313 16.56 1.47 0.37
CA GLY A 313 17.10 0.53 1.36
C GLY A 313 18.12 -0.46 0.79
N PHE A 314 18.09 -0.76 -0.51
CA PHE A 314 19.01 -1.69 -1.18
C PHE A 314 20.16 -1.00 -1.93
N LEU A 315 20.21 0.34 -1.96
CA LEU A 315 21.32 1.06 -2.59
C LEU A 315 22.71 0.62 -2.10
N PRO A 316 22.94 0.31 -0.80
CA PRO A 316 24.26 -0.17 -0.34
C PRO A 316 24.72 -1.50 -0.95
N LEU A 317 23.79 -2.27 -1.51
CA LEU A 317 23.99 -3.58 -2.12
C LEU A 317 24.00 -3.49 -3.65
N ASP A 318 23.93 -2.30 -4.21
CA ASP A 318 23.78 -2.10 -5.65
C ASP A 318 25.10 -2.32 -6.40
N PHE A 319 24.96 -2.87 -7.60
CA PHE A 319 26.01 -2.89 -8.62
C PHE A 319 25.57 -1.95 -9.74
N SER A 320 26.24 -0.82 -9.89
CA SER A 320 25.82 0.20 -10.86
C SER A 320 26.98 0.78 -11.64
N VAL A 321 26.72 1.04 -12.92
CA VAL A 321 27.56 1.87 -13.78
C VAL A 321 26.84 3.19 -13.96
N GLY A 322 27.52 4.30 -13.68
CA GLY A 322 26.92 5.63 -13.77
C GLY A 322 27.79 6.74 -13.18
N TRP A 323 27.28 7.96 -13.26
CA TRP A 323 27.92 9.16 -12.71
C TRP A 323 27.83 9.21 -11.18
N TRP A 324 26.66 8.84 -10.64
CA TRP A 324 26.37 8.86 -9.21
C TRP A 324 26.43 7.45 -8.61
N GLY A 325 27.11 7.34 -7.47
CA GLY A 325 27.15 6.12 -6.66
C GLY A 325 25.96 6.00 -5.71
N ALA A 326 25.89 4.90 -4.96
CA ALA A 326 24.82 4.63 -3.99
C ALA A 326 24.68 5.74 -2.93
N ASP A 327 25.80 6.26 -2.41
CA ASP A 327 25.82 7.31 -1.39
C ASP A 327 25.35 8.65 -1.97
N ASP A 328 25.76 8.96 -3.21
CA ASP A 328 25.34 10.17 -3.92
C ASP A 328 23.83 10.18 -4.16
N VAL A 329 23.26 9.06 -4.65
CA VAL A 329 21.80 8.91 -4.83
C VAL A 329 21.06 8.98 -3.50
N LYS A 330 21.63 8.39 -2.44
CA LYS A 330 21.04 8.45 -1.10
C LYS A 330 21.05 9.87 -0.52
N SER A 331 22.04 10.70 -0.87
CA SER A 331 22.12 12.10 -0.42
C SER A 331 20.93 12.94 -0.88
N LEU A 332 20.31 12.61 -2.02
CA LEU A 332 19.12 13.27 -2.53
C LEU A 332 17.84 12.94 -1.76
N LYS A 333 17.82 11.87 -0.94
CA LYS A 333 16.61 11.44 -0.21
C LYS A 333 16.05 12.54 0.69
N GLN A 334 16.92 13.17 1.48
CA GLN A 334 16.49 14.11 2.52
C GLN A 334 16.00 15.45 1.94
N PRO A 335 16.73 16.10 0.99
CA PRO A 335 16.22 17.29 0.32
C PRO A 335 14.90 17.03 -0.42
N LEU A 336 14.79 15.89 -1.11
CA LEU A 336 13.57 15.54 -1.84
C LEU A 336 12.38 15.26 -0.91
N ARG A 337 12.64 14.70 0.29
CA ARG A 337 11.63 14.54 1.34
C ARG A 337 11.12 15.89 1.83
N GLN A 338 12.01 16.86 2.05
CA GLN A 338 11.62 18.21 2.44
C GLN A 338 10.80 18.90 1.34
N ALA A 339 11.19 18.76 0.08
CA ALA A 339 10.43 19.27 -1.05
C ALA A 339 9.04 18.64 -1.15
N LEU A 340 8.92 17.33 -0.92
CA LEU A 340 7.62 16.66 -0.82
C LEU A 340 6.74 17.28 0.26
N MET A 341 7.27 17.47 1.47
CA MET A 341 6.50 18.05 2.59
C MET A 341 6.03 19.47 2.31
N ALA A 342 6.92 20.33 1.78
CA ALA A 342 6.61 21.72 1.46
C ALA A 342 5.56 21.85 0.34
N ASN A 343 5.67 21.04 -0.72
CA ASN A 343 4.67 21.05 -1.80
C ASN A 343 3.32 20.50 -1.34
N LEU A 344 3.32 19.48 -0.48
CA LEU A 344 2.08 18.99 0.13
C LEU A 344 1.47 20.04 1.07
N SER A 345 2.28 20.80 1.81
CA SER A 345 1.75 21.85 2.69
C SER A 345 1.12 23.01 1.92
N LEU A 346 1.68 23.37 0.76
CA LEU A 346 1.05 24.29 -0.19
C LEU A 346 -0.28 23.73 -0.71
N LEU A 347 -0.31 22.45 -1.12
CA LEU A 347 -1.54 21.79 -1.57
C LEU A 347 -2.63 21.77 -0.50
N GLU A 348 -2.26 21.57 0.77
CA GLU A 348 -3.20 21.60 1.91
C GLU A 348 -3.88 22.96 2.09
N VAL A 349 -3.25 24.07 1.69
CA VAL A 349 -3.91 25.39 1.75
C VAL A 349 -5.13 25.41 0.82
N HIS A 350 -4.98 24.86 -0.38
CA HIS A 350 -6.07 24.76 -1.35
C HIS A 350 -7.12 23.72 -0.94
N ILE A 351 -6.70 22.56 -0.43
CA ILE A 351 -7.61 21.52 0.07
C ILE A 351 -8.43 22.04 1.25
N ALA A 352 -7.81 22.69 2.23
CA ALA A 352 -8.51 23.21 3.40
C ALA A 352 -9.50 24.31 3.03
N ARG A 353 -9.15 25.17 2.07
CA ARG A 353 -10.04 26.20 1.54
C ARG A 353 -11.30 25.59 0.91
N LEU A 354 -11.12 24.71 -0.08
CA LEU A 354 -12.23 24.10 -0.82
C LEU A 354 -13.04 23.13 0.05
N GLY A 355 -12.37 22.37 0.91
CA GLY A 355 -13.02 21.47 1.87
C GLY A 355 -13.89 22.22 2.87
N GLY A 356 -13.42 23.37 3.37
CA GLY A 356 -14.21 24.26 4.22
C GLY A 356 -15.44 24.83 3.52
N GLU A 357 -15.33 25.20 2.24
CA GLU A 357 -16.45 25.68 1.41
C GLU A 357 -17.49 24.58 1.18
N ALA A 358 -17.06 23.38 0.76
CA ALA A 358 -17.93 22.23 0.53
C ALA A 358 -18.65 21.78 1.81
N LYS A 359 -17.94 21.78 2.96
CA LYS A 359 -18.52 21.46 4.26
C LYS A 359 -19.61 22.46 4.64
N LEU A 360 -19.38 23.75 4.42
CA LEU A 360 -20.37 24.78 4.72
C LEU A 360 -21.60 24.67 3.82
N GLU A 361 -21.41 24.40 2.52
CA GLU A 361 -22.52 24.19 1.59
C GLU A 361 -23.39 23.01 2.02
N LYS A 362 -22.76 21.88 2.39
CA LYS A 362 -23.46 20.72 2.95
C LYS A 362 -24.27 21.08 4.20
N LEU A 363 -23.68 21.86 5.11
CA LEU A 363 -24.35 22.31 6.34
C LEU A 363 -25.51 23.27 6.07
N ARG A 364 -25.38 24.17 5.09
CA ARG A 364 -26.46 25.07 4.66
C ARG A 364 -27.64 24.29 4.08
N LEU A 365 -27.36 23.29 3.25
CA LEU A 365 -28.40 22.42 2.69
C LEU A 365 -29.13 21.65 3.79
N LEU A 366 -28.40 21.12 4.77
CA LEU A 366 -29.00 20.45 5.94
C LEU A 366 -29.89 21.41 6.75
N THR A 367 -29.40 22.63 7.02
CA THR A 367 -30.15 23.65 7.78
C THR A 367 -31.42 24.08 7.02
N ALA A 368 -31.32 24.32 5.72
CA ALA A 368 -32.45 24.70 4.87
C ALA A 368 -33.51 23.58 4.78
N SER A 369 -33.07 22.32 4.69
CA SER A 369 -34.00 21.17 4.71
C SER A 369 -34.76 21.04 6.03
N LEU A 370 -34.12 21.39 7.16
CA LEU A 370 -34.75 21.41 8.48
C LEU A 370 -35.75 22.56 8.61
N GLU A 371 -35.44 23.74 8.08
CA GLU A 371 -36.35 24.89 8.10
C GLU A 371 -37.61 24.65 7.23
N SER A 372 -37.47 24.07 6.03
CA SER A 372 -38.60 23.69 5.17
C SER A 372 -39.48 22.59 5.77
N ASP A 373 -38.90 21.68 6.55
CA ASP A 373 -39.63 20.60 7.24
C ASP A 373 -40.30 21.09 8.55
N THR A 374 -39.93 22.27 9.05
CA THR A 374 -40.56 22.89 10.22
C THR A 374 -41.86 23.62 9.84
N GLU A 375 -41.95 24.21 8.64
CA GLU A 375 -43.18 24.83 8.13
C GLU A 375 -44.27 23.80 7.77
N SER A 376 -43.87 22.62 7.28
CA SER A 376 -44.79 21.53 6.92
C SER A 376 -45.32 20.72 8.11
N GLN A 377 -44.73 20.88 9.31
CA GLN A 377 -45.26 20.31 10.57
C GLN A 377 -46.41 21.11 11.20
N SER A 378 -46.79 22.24 10.62
CA SER A 378 -48.05 22.92 10.96
C SER A 378 -49.30 22.13 10.54
N ASN A 379 -49.14 21.10 9.70
CA ASN A 379 -50.20 20.18 9.28
C ASN A 379 -49.94 18.74 9.75
N GLY A 380 -50.26 18.46 11.02
CA GLY A 380 -50.98 17.25 11.47
C GLY A 380 -50.43 15.83 11.27
N ASP A 381 -49.36 15.56 10.51
CA ASP A 381 -48.85 14.20 10.29
C ASP A 381 -47.52 13.94 11.02
N GLU A 382 -47.59 13.29 12.19
CA GLU A 382 -46.44 12.79 12.94
C GLU A 382 -45.78 11.59 12.21
N LYS A 383 -44.97 11.87 11.19
CA LYS A 383 -43.91 10.93 10.79
C LYS A 383 -42.74 11.05 11.77
N LYS A 384 -42.46 9.96 12.50
CA LYS A 384 -41.29 9.83 13.40
C LYS A 384 -40.03 10.32 12.70
N ARG A 385 -39.51 11.46 13.17
CA ARG A 385 -38.32 12.14 12.65
C ARG A 385 -37.07 11.25 12.81
N PRO A 386 -36.20 11.09 11.80
CA PRO A 386 -34.84 10.69 12.07
C PRO A 386 -34.12 11.87 12.73
N ARG A 387 -33.92 11.83 14.06
CA ARG A 387 -33.02 12.78 14.74
C ARG A 387 -31.60 12.46 14.28
N GLU A 388 -31.03 13.27 13.40
CA GLU A 388 -29.63 13.14 12.99
C GLU A 388 -28.71 13.36 14.20
N VAL A 389 -27.79 12.41 14.44
CA VAL A 389 -26.92 12.41 15.63
C VAL A 389 -25.82 13.45 15.48
N GLY A 390 -25.52 14.17 16.56
CA GLY A 390 -24.55 15.28 16.54
C GLY A 390 -25.13 16.61 16.07
N MET A 391 -26.44 16.71 15.84
CA MET A 391 -27.13 17.94 15.39
C MET A 391 -26.80 19.17 16.25
N ARG A 392 -26.76 19.04 17.58
CA ARG A 392 -26.36 20.14 18.47
C ARG A 392 -24.95 20.65 18.17
N GLN A 393 -24.01 19.74 17.92
CA GLN A 393 -22.62 20.07 17.60
C GLN A 393 -22.51 20.70 16.21
N LEU A 394 -23.29 20.18 15.24
CA LEU A 394 -23.40 20.72 13.89
C LEU A 394 -23.96 22.16 13.92
N MET A 395 -25.08 22.41 14.59
CA MET A 395 -25.65 23.75 14.76
C MET A 395 -24.67 24.72 15.42
N GLN A 396 -23.96 24.28 16.47
CA GLN A 396 -22.94 25.11 17.11
C GLN A 396 -21.77 25.45 16.16
N SER A 397 -21.38 24.53 15.28
CA SER A 397 -20.37 24.79 14.25
C SER A 397 -20.88 25.72 13.13
N VAL A 398 -22.15 25.61 12.74
CA VAL A 398 -22.80 26.49 11.76
C VAL A 398 -22.87 27.92 12.28
N ASN A 399 -23.34 28.10 13.52
CA ASN A 399 -23.41 29.42 14.15
C ASN A 399 -22.04 30.08 14.24
N LEU A 400 -20.99 29.30 14.59
CA LEU A 400 -19.61 29.79 14.61
C LEU A 400 -19.15 30.22 13.21
N VAL A 401 -19.39 29.42 12.17
CA VAL A 401 -18.94 29.76 10.80
C VAL A 401 -19.73 30.93 10.20
N GLN A 402 -21.03 31.04 10.51
CA GLN A 402 -21.87 32.17 10.10
C GLN A 402 -21.43 33.47 10.79
N ALA A 403 -21.17 33.44 12.10
CA ALA A 403 -20.61 34.59 12.82
C ALA A 403 -19.26 35.06 12.23
N LEU A 404 -18.51 34.14 11.61
CA LEU A 404 -17.22 34.43 10.98
C LEU A 404 -17.32 34.85 9.50
N ARG A 405 -18.51 34.96 8.89
CA ARG A 405 -18.71 35.33 7.48
C ARG A 405 -19.67 36.53 7.32
N SER A 406 -19.16 37.62 6.76
CA SER A 406 -19.95 38.77 6.28
C SER A 406 -19.79 38.94 4.75
N PRO A 407 -20.74 39.56 4.02
CA PRO A 407 -20.60 39.82 2.58
C PRO A 407 -19.37 40.70 2.26
N GLU A 408 -18.95 41.55 3.20
CA GLU A 408 -17.72 42.35 3.12
C GLU A 408 -16.45 41.48 3.26
N HIS A 409 -16.53 40.29 3.86
CA HIS A 409 -15.41 39.35 3.93
C HIS A 409 -15.04 38.76 2.57
N GLU A 410 -16.02 38.59 1.66
CA GLU A 410 -15.77 38.05 0.32
C GLU A 410 -15.05 39.07 -0.59
N SER A 411 -15.39 40.37 -0.49
CA SER A 411 -14.68 41.43 -1.22
C SER A 411 -13.25 41.65 -0.71
N LEU A 412 -13.03 41.61 0.61
CA LEU A 412 -11.69 41.72 1.21
C LEU A 412 -10.80 40.51 0.87
N ARG A 413 -11.42 39.34 0.69
CA ARG A 413 -10.73 38.13 0.24
C ARG A 413 -10.27 38.26 -1.20
N SER A 414 -11.06 38.85 -2.10
CA SER A 414 -10.62 39.11 -3.48
C SER A 414 -9.43 40.08 -3.53
N GLU A 415 -9.45 41.15 -2.73
CA GLU A 415 -8.33 42.11 -2.65
C GLU A 415 -7.03 41.45 -2.17
N THR A 416 -7.13 40.57 -1.16
CA THR A 416 -5.97 39.81 -0.66
C THR A 416 -5.44 38.82 -1.70
N ILE A 417 -6.33 38.16 -2.46
CA ILE A 417 -5.95 37.25 -3.55
C ILE A 417 -5.25 38.03 -4.67
N GLU A 418 -5.68 39.25 -4.97
CA GLU A 418 -5.07 40.11 -5.99
C GLU A 418 -3.66 40.57 -5.57
N ALA A 419 -3.46 40.95 -4.31
CA ALA A 419 -2.13 41.26 -3.76
C ALA A 419 -1.16 40.06 -3.83
N LEU A 420 -1.66 38.85 -3.55
CA LEU A 420 -0.90 37.60 -3.69
C LEU A 420 -0.62 37.25 -5.16
N LYS A 421 -1.53 37.57 -6.08
CA LYS A 421 -1.39 37.32 -7.52
C LYS A 421 -0.23 38.13 -8.11
N GLU A 422 -0.13 39.40 -7.77
CA GLU A 422 0.95 40.26 -8.28
C GLU A 422 2.33 39.82 -7.77
N SER A 423 2.44 39.52 -6.48
CA SER A 423 3.69 39.07 -5.85
C SER A 423 4.11 37.68 -6.31
N SER A 424 3.16 36.76 -6.52
CA SER A 424 3.47 35.37 -6.90
C SER A 424 3.78 35.16 -8.38
N LYS A 425 3.64 36.20 -9.22
CA LYS A 425 3.73 36.11 -10.69
C LYS A 425 5.06 35.56 -11.20
N ASN A 426 6.17 35.84 -10.51
CA ASN A 426 7.51 35.45 -10.93
C ASN A 426 8.04 34.21 -10.20
N ILE A 427 7.70 34.03 -8.92
CA ILE A 427 8.24 32.95 -8.09
C ILE A 427 7.62 31.57 -8.39
N ILE A 428 6.32 31.51 -8.72
CA ILE A 428 5.65 30.24 -9.06
C ILE A 428 6.25 29.64 -10.35
N PRO A 429 6.37 30.40 -11.46
CA PRO A 429 7.04 29.91 -12.67
C PRO A 429 8.50 29.50 -12.43
N ALA A 430 9.25 30.25 -11.63
CA ALA A 430 10.63 29.89 -11.30
C ALA A 430 10.73 28.55 -10.55
N CYS A 431 9.81 28.28 -9.61
CA CYS A 431 9.74 26.98 -8.93
C CYS A 431 9.34 25.85 -9.90
N GLN A 432 8.43 26.10 -10.83
CA GLN A 432 8.05 25.15 -11.88
C GLN A 432 9.23 24.85 -12.82
N GLU A 433 9.98 25.86 -13.25
CA GLU A 433 11.19 25.70 -14.06
C GLU A 433 12.25 24.88 -13.31
N ALA A 434 12.47 25.16 -12.01
CA ALA A 434 13.38 24.36 -11.20
C ALA A 434 12.96 22.88 -11.10
N THR A 435 11.66 22.59 -10.96
CA THR A 435 11.19 21.19 -10.99
C THR A 435 11.49 20.50 -12.32
N GLU A 436 11.36 21.21 -13.44
CA GLU A 436 11.68 20.68 -14.77
C GLU A 436 13.18 20.44 -14.94
N ILE A 437 14.03 21.40 -14.54
CA ILE A 437 15.49 21.28 -14.60
C ILE A 437 15.97 20.10 -13.73
N ILE A 438 15.47 19.98 -12.49
CA ILE A 438 15.84 18.86 -11.62
C ILE A 438 15.44 17.52 -12.24
N ALA A 439 14.20 17.41 -12.75
CA ALA A 439 13.73 16.20 -13.39
C ALA A 439 14.56 15.86 -14.64
N GLU A 440 14.90 16.86 -15.46
CA GLU A 440 15.77 16.70 -16.63
C GLU A 440 17.17 16.24 -16.22
N CYS A 441 17.78 16.83 -15.20
CA CYS A 441 19.10 16.43 -14.71
C CYS A 441 19.11 14.97 -14.22
N ILE A 442 18.13 14.58 -13.40
CA ILE A 442 18.00 13.19 -12.92
C ILE A 442 17.80 12.25 -14.11
N HIS A 443 16.93 12.61 -15.05
CA HIS A 443 16.65 11.82 -16.25
C HIS A 443 17.92 11.57 -17.08
N LYS A 444 18.67 12.63 -17.39
CA LYS A 444 19.89 12.59 -18.21
C LYS A 444 20.99 11.78 -17.53
N VAL A 445 21.22 11.97 -16.24
CA VAL A 445 22.19 11.17 -15.47
C VAL A 445 21.79 9.70 -15.45
N ASN A 446 20.49 9.40 -15.38
CA ASN A 446 20.01 8.02 -15.32
C ASN A 446 20.07 7.29 -16.66
N MET A 447 19.79 7.98 -17.78
CA MET A 447 19.74 7.39 -19.11
C MET A 447 21.12 7.26 -19.79
N SER A 448 22.11 8.08 -19.42
CA SER A 448 23.44 8.13 -20.05
C SER A 448 24.48 7.14 -19.48
N ARG A 449 24.04 5.98 -18.98
CA ARG A 449 24.91 5.03 -18.23
C ARG A 449 25.76 4.11 -19.12
N TRP A 450 25.15 3.50 -20.13
CA TRP A 450 25.76 2.46 -20.96
C TRP A 450 25.89 2.90 -22.42
N PHE A 451 24.79 3.36 -23.01
CA PHE A 451 24.69 3.82 -24.40
C PHE A 451 24.22 5.28 -24.40
N GLY A 452 24.74 6.11 -25.30
CA GLY A 452 24.44 7.55 -25.33
C GLY A 452 25.18 8.34 -24.25
N ARG A 453 26.51 8.23 -24.22
CA ARG A 453 27.36 9.09 -23.35
C ARG A 453 27.08 10.55 -23.71
N SER A 454 26.52 11.31 -22.77
CA SER A 454 26.39 12.76 -22.92
C SER A 454 27.78 13.38 -23.05
N SER A 455 27.95 14.29 -24.01
CA SER A 455 29.16 15.12 -24.10
C SER A 455 29.40 15.81 -22.76
N ARG A 456 30.67 15.95 -22.37
CA ARG A 456 31.08 16.70 -21.18
C ARG A 456 30.56 18.15 -21.24
N GLU A 457 30.42 18.70 -22.43
CA GLU A 457 29.89 20.03 -22.70
C GLU A 457 28.41 20.14 -22.29
N HIS A 458 27.61 19.12 -22.56
CA HIS A 458 26.18 19.13 -22.23
C HIS A 458 25.92 18.99 -20.72
N LEU A 459 26.83 18.33 -19.98
CA LEU A 459 26.77 18.33 -18.52
C LEU A 459 27.24 19.66 -17.92
N ALA A 460 28.21 20.33 -18.56
CA ALA A 460 28.58 21.68 -18.19
C ALA A 460 27.42 22.67 -18.44
N GLU A 461 26.70 22.52 -19.56
CA GLU A 461 25.48 23.27 -19.88
C GLU A 461 24.37 23.03 -18.84
N LEU A 462 24.09 21.76 -18.48
CA LEU A 462 23.12 21.44 -17.44
C LEU A 462 23.52 21.99 -16.07
N HIS A 463 24.82 21.97 -15.75
CA HIS A 463 25.33 22.58 -14.52
C HIS A 463 25.11 24.09 -14.51
N ASP A 464 25.42 24.78 -15.61
CA ASP A 464 25.25 26.23 -15.77
C ASP A 464 23.77 26.65 -15.70
N ARG A 465 22.88 25.90 -16.37
CA ARG A 465 21.42 26.09 -16.26
C ARG A 465 20.92 25.88 -14.84
N SER A 466 21.38 24.81 -14.17
CA SER A 466 20.98 24.52 -12.78
C SER A 466 21.49 25.58 -11.81
N GLN A 467 22.70 26.11 -12.03
CA GLN A 467 23.28 27.17 -11.24
C GLN A 467 22.55 28.50 -11.46
N SER A 468 22.19 28.82 -12.70
CA SER A 468 21.40 30.01 -13.06
C SER A 468 19.99 29.96 -12.46
N ALA A 469 19.33 28.79 -12.48
CA ALA A 469 18.03 28.62 -11.84
C ALA A 469 18.11 28.76 -10.31
N LEU A 470 19.19 28.26 -9.70
CA LEU A 470 19.44 28.41 -8.26
C LEU A 470 19.62 29.88 -7.86
N THR A 471 20.44 30.64 -8.58
CA THR A 471 20.63 32.08 -8.30
C THR A 471 19.36 32.89 -8.54
N ASN A 472 18.58 32.53 -9.58
CA ASN A 472 17.30 33.16 -9.87
C ASN A 472 16.29 32.93 -8.72
N ILE A 473 16.13 31.69 -8.25
CA ILE A 473 15.23 31.38 -7.12
C ILE A 473 15.67 32.10 -5.85
N GLN A 474 16.97 32.13 -5.54
CA GLN A 474 17.49 32.85 -4.37
C GLN A 474 17.17 34.35 -4.42
N ALA A 475 17.33 34.98 -5.59
CA ALA A 475 17.01 36.38 -5.78
C ALA A 475 15.48 36.65 -5.67
N LEU A 476 14.67 35.86 -6.38
CA LEU A 476 13.21 35.99 -6.38
C LEU A 476 12.58 35.70 -5.01
N ARG A 477 13.17 34.78 -4.24
CA ARG A 477 12.75 34.49 -2.87
C ARG A 477 12.88 35.72 -1.98
N ALA A 478 14.04 36.39 -2.03
CA ALA A 478 14.30 37.58 -1.22
C ALA A 478 13.39 38.75 -1.62
N SER A 479 13.16 38.94 -2.93
CA SER A 479 12.21 39.97 -3.40
C SER A 479 10.77 39.65 -3.02
N PHE A 480 10.35 38.39 -3.18
CA PHE A 480 8.99 37.95 -2.87
C PHE A 480 8.63 38.17 -1.41
N ALA A 481 9.49 37.79 -0.46
CA ALA A 481 9.22 37.98 0.97
C ALA A 481 8.92 39.45 1.31
N ASN A 482 9.74 40.38 0.79
CA ASN A 482 9.57 41.81 1.05
C ASN A 482 8.36 42.39 0.30
N GLU A 483 8.21 42.09 -0.98
CA GLU A 483 7.16 42.64 -1.85
C GLU A 483 5.76 42.17 -1.41
N THR A 484 5.62 40.90 -1.03
CA THR A 484 4.33 40.34 -0.57
C THR A 484 3.92 40.94 0.76
N THR A 485 4.87 41.06 1.69
CA THR A 485 4.63 41.64 3.01
C THR A 485 4.20 43.10 2.92
N GLU A 486 4.90 43.92 2.12
CA GLU A 486 4.52 45.33 1.92
C GLU A 486 3.17 45.48 1.21
N ARG A 487 2.89 44.69 0.16
CA ARG A 487 1.57 44.71 -0.51
C ARG A 487 0.44 44.34 0.44
N LEU A 488 0.62 43.33 1.30
CA LEU A 488 -0.39 42.96 2.31
C LEU A 488 -0.64 44.11 3.32
N ILE A 489 0.38 44.88 3.68
CA ILE A 489 0.23 46.08 4.52
C ILE A 489 -0.52 47.19 3.77
N GLU A 490 -0.20 47.41 2.50
CA GLU A 490 -0.81 48.45 1.66
C GLU A 490 -2.30 48.19 1.42
N THR A 491 -2.66 46.96 1.01
CA THR A 491 -4.05 46.55 0.76
C THR A 491 -4.93 46.71 2.00
N HIS A 492 -4.37 46.48 3.19
CA HIS A 492 -5.09 46.59 4.46
C HIS A 492 -4.70 47.85 5.25
N SER A 493 -4.12 48.88 4.61
CA SER A 493 -3.57 50.08 5.26
C SER A 493 -4.56 50.84 6.16
N GLN A 494 -5.85 50.77 5.86
CA GLN A 494 -6.96 51.41 6.58
C GLN A 494 -7.12 50.95 8.02
N ILE A 495 -6.53 49.81 8.43
CA ILE A 495 -6.62 49.32 9.81
C ILE A 495 -5.55 49.93 10.73
N PHE A 496 -4.49 50.53 10.18
CA PHE A 496 -3.38 51.04 10.97
C PHE A 496 -3.49 52.56 11.20
N ASN A 497 -3.29 52.97 12.44
CA ASN A 497 -3.16 54.38 12.82
C ASN A 497 -1.82 54.99 12.32
N GLU A 498 -1.62 56.30 12.50
CA GLU A 498 -0.39 57.01 12.12
C GLU A 498 0.88 56.45 12.80
N LYS A 499 0.73 55.73 13.91
CA LYS A 499 1.81 55.04 14.64
C LYS A 499 2.04 53.59 14.18
N GLY A 500 1.25 53.08 13.24
CA GLY A 500 1.37 51.72 12.69
C GLY A 500 0.71 50.61 13.52
N GLU A 501 -0.17 50.95 14.47
CA GLU A 501 -0.93 50.03 15.32
C GLU A 501 -2.41 49.96 14.90
N ILE A 502 -3.11 48.86 15.23
CA ILE A 502 -4.54 48.72 14.90
C ILE A 502 -5.38 49.83 15.56
N THR A 503 -6.17 50.54 14.75
CA THR A 503 -7.28 51.40 15.19
C THR A 503 -8.44 50.52 15.68
N LYS A 504 -9.15 50.90 16.76
CA LYS A 504 -10.22 50.15 17.48
C LYS A 504 -10.73 48.87 16.78
N LEU A 505 -10.71 47.75 17.52
CA LEU A 505 -11.23 46.45 17.06
C LEU A 505 -12.76 46.48 16.88
N ASP A 506 -13.21 46.81 15.68
CA ASP A 506 -14.57 46.58 15.21
C ASP A 506 -14.65 45.26 14.42
N GLU A 507 -15.86 44.72 14.22
CA GLU A 507 -16.11 43.46 13.50
C GLU A 507 -15.47 43.46 12.09
N PHE A 508 -15.45 44.63 11.44
CA PHE A 508 -14.80 44.88 10.15
C PHE A 508 -13.26 44.75 10.20
N SER A 509 -12.64 45.19 11.30
CA SER A 509 -11.18 45.11 11.51
C SER A 509 -10.72 43.66 11.68
N VAL A 510 -11.54 42.80 12.30
CA VAL A 510 -11.26 41.36 12.49
C VAL A 510 -11.20 40.61 11.15
N HIS A 511 -12.10 40.94 10.21
CA HIS A 511 -12.10 40.34 8.87
C HIS A 511 -10.86 40.69 8.04
N ARG A 512 -10.33 41.91 8.18
CA ARG A 512 -9.10 42.37 7.50
C ARG A 512 -7.85 41.70 8.09
N VAL A 513 -7.76 41.59 9.41
CA VAL A 513 -6.67 40.83 10.09
C VAL A 513 -6.64 39.39 9.61
N ARG A 514 -7.80 38.75 9.41
CA ARG A 514 -7.90 37.40 8.86
C ARG A 514 -7.38 37.33 7.41
N GLY A 515 -7.66 38.33 6.58
CA GLY A 515 -7.09 38.45 5.24
C GLY A 515 -5.55 38.46 5.26
N ILE A 516 -4.96 39.30 6.11
CA ILE A 516 -3.51 39.38 6.31
C ILE A 516 -2.94 38.02 6.77
N VAL A 517 -3.57 37.37 7.76
CA VAL A 517 -3.13 36.06 8.27
C VAL A 517 -3.15 34.99 7.18
N ILE A 518 -4.20 34.94 6.35
CA ILE A 518 -4.28 34.00 5.22
C ILE A 518 -3.20 34.29 4.18
N GLY A 519 -2.95 35.57 3.89
CA GLY A 519 -1.87 36.02 3.01
C GLY A 519 -0.49 35.56 3.50
N MET A 520 -0.19 35.79 4.79
CA MET A 520 1.07 35.36 5.42
C MET A 520 1.25 33.85 5.46
N ILE A 521 0.16 33.09 5.70
CA ILE A 521 0.22 31.63 5.67
C ILE A 521 0.60 31.16 4.27
N TYR A 522 -0.02 31.74 3.24
CA TYR A 522 0.28 31.41 1.86
C TYR A 522 1.72 31.79 1.49
N GLU A 523 2.16 32.98 1.86
CA GLU A 523 3.54 33.47 1.70
C GLU A 523 4.56 32.50 2.31
N GLU A 524 4.38 32.09 3.57
CA GLU A 524 5.28 31.15 4.27
C GLU A 524 5.30 29.77 3.61
N GLN A 525 4.15 29.26 3.13
CA GLN A 525 4.13 27.96 2.42
C GLN A 525 4.87 28.04 1.08
N LEU A 526 4.71 29.13 0.33
CA LEU A 526 5.36 29.30 -0.97
C LEU A 526 6.88 29.53 -0.80
N LEU A 527 7.29 30.30 0.21
CA LEU A 527 8.69 30.42 0.61
C LEU A 527 9.26 29.05 1.02
N GLY A 528 8.52 28.25 1.79
CA GLY A 528 8.93 26.89 2.14
C GLY A 528 9.15 25.99 0.92
N VAL A 529 8.34 26.13 -0.13
CA VAL A 529 8.54 25.42 -1.40
C VAL A 529 9.80 25.91 -2.11
N ALA A 530 10.01 27.23 -2.22
CA ALA A 530 11.21 27.81 -2.81
C ALA A 530 12.50 27.36 -2.09
N ASP A 531 12.52 27.40 -0.75
CA ASP A 531 13.63 26.92 0.10
C ASP A 531 13.93 25.44 -0.16
N SER A 532 12.89 24.63 -0.33
CA SER A 532 13.06 23.21 -0.56
C SER A 532 13.67 22.91 -1.92
N TRP A 533 13.28 23.66 -2.97
CA TRP A 533 13.86 23.52 -4.30
C TRP A 533 15.27 24.09 -4.38
N GLU A 534 15.57 25.16 -3.65
CA GLU A 534 16.94 25.67 -3.47
C GLU A 534 17.87 24.59 -2.90
N ARG A 535 17.43 23.87 -1.84
CA ARG A 535 18.24 22.78 -1.24
C ARG A 535 18.45 21.61 -2.22
N VAL A 536 17.43 21.25 -2.99
CA VAL A 536 17.54 20.17 -4.00
C VAL A 536 18.48 20.58 -5.14
N LEU A 537 18.32 21.80 -5.69
CA LEU A 537 19.21 22.36 -6.71
C LEU A 537 20.65 22.50 -6.19
N GLY A 538 20.84 22.95 -4.95
CA GLY A 538 22.15 23.08 -4.32
C GLY A 538 22.87 21.74 -4.20
N GLN A 539 22.17 20.70 -3.75
CA GLN A 539 22.74 19.34 -3.70
C GLN A 539 23.03 18.79 -5.10
N LEU A 540 22.15 19.03 -6.06
CA LEU A 540 22.30 18.54 -7.44
C LEU A 540 23.45 19.24 -8.18
N THR A 541 23.60 20.54 -8.03
CA THR A 541 24.72 21.32 -8.59
C THR A 541 26.06 20.89 -7.99
N ALA A 542 26.12 20.63 -6.68
CA ALA A 542 27.31 20.06 -6.03
C ALA A 542 27.67 18.69 -6.62
N LEU A 543 26.69 17.79 -6.78
CA LEU A 543 26.92 16.46 -7.36
C LEU A 543 27.39 16.52 -8.83
N LEU A 544 26.80 17.41 -9.64
CA LEU A 544 27.21 17.62 -11.03
C LEU A 544 28.64 18.16 -11.14
N ARG A 545 29.05 19.01 -10.19
CA ARG A 545 30.42 19.55 -10.13
C ARG A 545 31.45 18.48 -9.73
N GLU A 546 31.15 17.70 -8.69
CA GLU A 546 32.07 16.69 -8.13
C GLU A 546 32.21 15.44 -9.00
N ARG A 547 31.12 14.98 -9.63
CA ARG A 547 31.06 13.70 -10.36
C ARG A 547 31.07 13.93 -11.86
N GLN A 548 32.25 14.18 -12.44
CA GLN A 548 32.42 14.41 -13.88
C GLN A 548 32.75 13.18 -14.74
N LYS A 549 32.81 11.97 -14.15
CA LYS A 549 33.20 10.74 -14.87
C LYS A 549 32.27 9.58 -14.51
N VAL A 550 31.85 8.83 -15.52
CA VAL A 550 31.15 7.55 -15.34
C VAL A 550 32.11 6.53 -14.75
N ARG A 551 31.71 5.85 -13.66
CA ARG A 551 32.49 4.81 -12.99
C ARG A 551 31.64 3.58 -12.72
N LEU A 552 32.33 2.46 -12.50
CA LEU A 552 31.74 1.26 -11.94
C LEU A 552 31.72 1.39 -10.41
N TRP A 553 30.55 1.20 -9.81
CA TRP A 553 30.34 1.23 -8.37
C TRP A 553 30.06 -0.19 -7.86
N LEU A 554 30.91 -0.64 -6.93
CA LEU A 554 30.81 -1.95 -6.30
C LEU A 554 30.06 -1.87 -4.96
N PRO A 555 29.34 -2.93 -4.55
CA PRO A 555 28.59 -2.96 -3.30
C PRO A 555 29.52 -2.90 -2.09
N ARG A 556 29.21 -2.02 -1.13
CA ARG A 556 29.99 -1.84 0.10
C ARG A 556 29.40 -2.56 1.32
N GLY A 557 28.22 -3.18 1.17
CA GLY A 557 27.33 -3.50 2.29
C GLY A 557 26.95 -4.97 2.54
N LEU A 558 27.79 -5.99 2.26
CA LEU A 558 27.41 -7.40 2.54
C LEU A 558 26.97 -7.64 4.01
N ARG A 559 27.60 -6.96 4.98
CA ARG A 559 27.18 -6.98 6.40
C ARG A 559 25.81 -6.32 6.62
N TYR A 560 25.49 -5.28 5.85
CA TYR A 560 24.20 -4.61 5.87
C TYR A 560 23.07 -5.54 5.37
N ALA A 561 23.32 -6.37 4.36
CA ALA A 561 22.34 -7.38 3.91
C ALA A 561 21.95 -8.35 5.03
N VAL A 562 22.94 -8.89 5.75
CA VAL A 562 22.70 -9.82 6.88
C VAL A 562 21.91 -9.13 7.99
N ASN A 563 22.30 -7.91 8.36
CA ASN A 563 21.59 -7.14 9.39
C ASN A 563 20.17 -6.74 8.95
N TRP A 564 19.94 -6.48 7.65
CA TRP A 564 18.62 -6.15 7.11
C TRP A 564 17.66 -7.35 7.15
N VAL A 565 18.14 -8.56 6.88
CA VAL A 565 17.34 -9.81 7.00
C VAL A 565 16.92 -10.03 8.46
N LEU A 566 17.81 -9.77 9.41
CA LEU A 566 17.56 -9.95 10.84
C LEU A 566 16.70 -8.84 11.47
N ARG A 567 16.62 -7.65 10.85
CA ARG A 567 15.78 -6.54 11.33
C ARG A 567 14.30 -6.79 11.03
N LYS A 568 13.47 -6.61 12.06
CA LYS A 568 12.01 -6.79 11.99
C LYS A 568 11.33 -5.72 11.13
N ASP A 569 11.78 -4.46 11.24
CA ASP A 569 11.04 -3.30 10.69
C ASP A 569 11.41 -2.95 9.24
N ALA A 570 12.37 -3.65 8.64
CA ALA A 570 12.88 -3.28 7.32
C ALA A 570 12.02 -3.87 6.19
N VAL A 571 11.17 -3.09 5.53
CA VAL A 571 10.22 -3.59 4.51
C VAL A 571 10.93 -4.21 3.29
N ALA A 572 10.51 -5.41 2.86
CA ALA A 572 11.02 -6.07 1.66
C ALA A 572 10.17 -5.73 0.42
N PRO A 573 10.78 -5.34 -0.72
CA PRO A 573 10.07 -4.79 -1.88
C PRO A 573 9.19 -5.79 -2.64
N VAL A 574 9.54 -7.10 -2.63
CA VAL A 574 8.66 -8.15 -3.23
C VAL A 574 7.38 -8.35 -2.42
N ILE A 575 7.44 -8.07 -1.11
CA ILE A 575 6.43 -8.50 -0.13
C ILE A 575 5.57 -7.32 0.34
N ALA A 576 6.07 -6.09 0.22
CA ALA A 576 5.33 -4.86 0.44
C ALA A 576 4.01 -4.79 -0.35
N VAL A 577 3.94 -5.52 -1.46
CA VAL A 577 2.76 -5.59 -2.34
C VAL A 577 1.73 -6.64 -1.86
N GLN A 578 2.14 -7.63 -1.06
CA GLN A 578 1.29 -8.77 -0.71
C GLN A 578 0.65 -8.70 0.68
N ASN A 579 1.26 -8.03 1.68
CA ASN A 579 0.63 -7.79 3.00
C ASN A 579 1.42 -6.71 3.78
N PRO A 580 0.89 -5.49 3.97
CA PRO A 580 1.59 -4.40 4.65
C PRO A 580 1.32 -4.32 6.16
N THR A 581 0.69 -5.32 6.78
CA THR A 581 0.17 -5.20 8.15
C THR A 581 1.25 -5.40 9.22
N THR A 582 1.54 -4.34 9.97
CA THR A 582 2.23 -4.42 11.27
C THR A 582 1.23 -4.91 12.33
N ASP A 583 1.61 -5.86 13.17
CA ASP A 583 0.74 -6.40 14.23
C ASP A 583 0.51 -5.34 15.33
N PRO A 584 -0.73 -4.92 15.63
CA PRO A 584 -1.07 -3.94 16.65
C PRO A 584 -0.73 -4.44 18.05
N ASP A 585 -0.59 -5.76 18.26
CA ASP A 585 -0.15 -6.31 19.54
C ASP A 585 1.33 -5.98 19.80
N VAL A 586 2.15 -5.82 18.75
CA VAL A 586 3.55 -5.39 18.86
C VAL A 586 3.65 -3.90 19.15
N ALA A 587 2.85 -3.07 18.45
CA ALA A 587 2.74 -1.63 18.73
C ALA A 587 2.17 -1.36 20.13
N GLU A 588 1.19 -2.16 20.57
CA GLU A 588 0.66 -2.12 21.92
C GLU A 588 1.71 -2.53 22.96
N ALA A 589 2.56 -3.53 22.67
CA ALA A 589 3.64 -3.93 23.57
C ALA A 589 4.73 -2.85 23.70
N GLN A 590 5.08 -2.18 22.60
CA GLN A 590 6.03 -1.05 22.59
C GLN A 590 5.46 0.16 23.34
N SER A 591 4.22 0.53 23.05
CA SER A 591 3.55 1.64 23.76
C SER A 591 3.29 1.32 25.23
N LYS A 592 2.97 0.06 25.58
CA LYS A 592 2.92 -0.40 26.99
C LYS A 592 4.28 -0.34 27.65
N ALA A 593 5.37 -0.71 26.96
CA ALA A 593 6.72 -0.61 27.51
C ALA A 593 7.11 0.86 27.75
N ALA A 594 6.85 1.75 26.78
CA ALA A 594 7.05 3.19 26.93
C ALA A 594 6.21 3.78 28.08
N GLN A 595 4.93 3.42 28.17
CA GLN A 595 4.07 3.80 29.29
C GLN A 595 4.53 3.20 30.61
N GLN A 596 5.10 2.00 30.61
CA GLN A 596 5.62 1.37 31.82
C GLN A 596 6.87 2.12 32.30
N HIS A 597 7.72 2.59 31.39
CA HIS A 597 8.81 3.53 31.70
C HIS A 597 8.28 4.87 32.25
N LEU A 598 7.22 5.44 31.65
CA LEU A 598 6.58 6.68 32.14
C LEU A 598 5.83 6.51 33.47
N ARG A 599 5.24 5.34 33.73
CA ARG A 599 4.55 5.03 35.01
C ARG A 599 5.54 4.76 36.13
N ILE A 600 6.68 4.13 35.81
CA ILE A 600 7.81 3.97 36.73
C ILE A 600 8.41 5.33 37.07
N SER A 601 8.55 6.25 36.11
CA SER A 601 9.00 7.62 36.40
C SER A 601 7.98 8.46 37.17
N ARG A 602 6.68 8.19 37.02
CA ARG A 602 5.57 8.81 37.79
C ARG A 602 5.25 8.11 39.13
N GLY A 603 6.07 7.15 39.58
CA GLY A 603 5.93 6.53 40.91
C GLY A 603 4.83 5.47 41.07
N TYR A 604 4.10 5.10 40.00
CA TYR A 604 3.07 4.06 40.04
C TYR A 604 3.70 2.66 39.95
N ARG A 605 3.74 1.91 41.06
CA ARG A 605 4.18 0.50 41.07
C ARG A 605 3.02 -0.45 40.76
N VAL A 606 3.11 -1.16 39.63
CA VAL A 606 2.20 -2.26 39.30
C VAL A 606 2.55 -3.49 40.15
N LYS A 607 1.53 -4.12 40.77
CA LYS A 607 1.68 -5.35 41.55
C LYS A 607 2.29 -6.47 40.68
N ARG A 608 3.47 -6.98 41.05
CA ARG A 608 4.18 -8.06 40.31
C ARG A 608 3.38 -9.36 40.42
N ARG A 609 2.89 -9.90 39.30
CA ARG A 609 2.20 -11.21 39.24
C ARG A 609 3.18 -12.37 39.56
N SER A 610 2.67 -13.43 40.19
CA SER A 610 3.42 -14.65 40.55
C SER A 610 4.04 -15.36 39.33
N GLY A 611 5.14 -16.08 39.53
CA GLY A 611 5.92 -16.72 38.45
C GLY A 611 5.12 -17.77 37.66
N LEU A 612 4.38 -18.63 38.36
CA LEU A 612 3.50 -19.64 37.75
C LEU A 612 2.34 -19.00 36.96
N GLY A 613 1.70 -17.97 37.51
CA GLY A 613 0.65 -17.24 36.81
C GLY A 613 1.15 -16.57 35.52
N ARG A 614 2.40 -16.08 35.51
CA ARG A 614 3.03 -15.54 34.31
C ARG A 614 3.32 -16.62 33.27
N ALA A 615 3.75 -17.80 33.69
CA ALA A 615 4.01 -18.92 32.80
C ALA A 615 2.72 -19.43 32.13
N ILE A 616 1.66 -19.68 32.91
CA ILE A 616 0.37 -20.18 32.39
C ILE A 616 -0.29 -19.16 31.45
N ILE A 617 -0.36 -17.89 31.87
CA ILE A 617 -0.90 -16.82 31.03
C ILE A 617 -0.02 -16.63 29.79
N GLY A 618 1.29 -16.76 29.93
CA GLY A 618 2.25 -16.67 28.83
C GLY A 618 2.06 -17.79 27.80
N THR A 619 1.91 -19.04 28.22
CA THR A 619 1.64 -20.17 27.32
C THR A 619 0.26 -20.06 26.67
N TYR A 620 -0.76 -19.63 27.41
CA TYR A 620 -2.10 -19.38 26.87
C TYR A 620 -2.07 -18.28 25.80
N HIS A 621 -1.42 -17.13 26.08
CA HIS A 621 -1.25 -16.06 25.10
C HIS A 621 -0.37 -16.50 23.93
N TRP A 622 0.58 -17.42 24.13
CA TRP A 622 1.40 -17.94 23.05
C TRP A 622 0.57 -18.73 22.03
N PHE A 623 -0.39 -19.55 22.46
CA PHE A 623 -1.27 -20.29 21.54
C PHE A 623 -2.42 -19.43 20.97
N ILE A 624 -2.99 -18.54 21.77
CA ILE A 624 -4.23 -17.80 21.41
C ILE A 624 -3.96 -16.41 20.83
N SER A 625 -2.69 -15.99 20.75
CA SER A 625 -2.35 -14.80 19.96
C SER A 625 -2.84 -14.94 18.52
N SER A 626 -3.03 -13.81 17.83
CA SER A 626 -3.33 -13.75 16.39
C SER A 626 -2.42 -14.69 15.57
N GLU A 627 -1.12 -14.65 15.84
CA GLU A 627 -0.10 -15.52 15.24
C GLU A 627 -0.34 -17.02 15.52
N GLY A 628 -0.65 -17.37 16.77
CA GLY A 628 -0.83 -18.76 17.23
C GLY A 628 -2.11 -19.38 16.68
N MET A 629 -3.20 -18.61 16.66
CA MET A 629 -4.48 -19.03 16.07
C MET A 629 -4.35 -19.26 14.56
N PHE A 630 -3.64 -18.40 13.84
CA PHE A 630 -3.35 -18.63 12.42
C PHE A 630 -2.55 -19.92 12.21
N ALA A 631 -1.49 -20.14 13.00
CA ALA A 631 -0.69 -21.35 12.92
C ALA A 631 -1.49 -22.63 13.25
N MET A 632 -2.39 -22.57 14.23
CA MET A 632 -3.27 -23.67 14.58
C MET A 632 -4.25 -23.99 13.44
N ARG A 633 -4.86 -22.99 12.80
CA ARG A 633 -5.72 -23.17 11.63
C ARG A 633 -4.99 -23.85 10.46
N MET A 634 -3.74 -23.45 10.21
CA MET A 634 -2.89 -24.09 9.19
C MET A 634 -2.71 -25.59 9.45
N VAL A 635 -2.46 -25.98 10.71
CA VAL A 635 -2.35 -27.39 11.11
C VAL A 635 -3.68 -28.12 10.93
N VAL A 636 -4.79 -27.54 11.40
CA VAL A 636 -6.12 -28.17 11.30
C VAL A 636 -6.52 -28.41 9.84
N VAL A 637 -6.33 -27.43 8.95
CA VAL A 637 -6.58 -27.62 7.50
C VAL A 637 -5.68 -28.69 6.92
N THR A 638 -4.41 -28.72 7.32
CA THR A 638 -3.46 -29.74 6.85
C THR A 638 -3.94 -31.13 7.22
N ILE A 639 -4.31 -31.35 8.48
CA ILE A 639 -4.83 -32.64 8.95
C ILE A 639 -6.11 -32.99 8.20
N ALA A 640 -7.09 -32.08 8.15
CA ALA A 640 -8.39 -32.34 7.54
C ALA A 640 -8.28 -32.76 6.05
N LEU A 641 -7.42 -32.12 5.27
CA LEU A 641 -7.27 -32.40 3.84
C LEU A 641 -6.31 -33.55 3.52
N SER A 642 -5.41 -33.93 4.44
CA SER A 642 -4.46 -35.03 4.24
C SER A 642 -4.90 -36.38 4.82
N ILE A 643 -5.90 -36.42 5.71
CA ILE A 643 -6.45 -37.67 6.28
C ILE A 643 -6.81 -38.71 5.21
N PRO A 644 -7.47 -38.36 4.09
CA PRO A 644 -7.81 -39.37 3.07
C PRO A 644 -6.59 -40.08 2.47
N ALA A 645 -5.41 -39.46 2.46
CA ALA A 645 -4.17 -40.10 2.04
C ALA A 645 -3.61 -41.10 3.07
N ALA A 646 -3.95 -40.90 4.34
CA ALA A 646 -3.43 -41.66 5.48
C ALA A 646 -4.25 -42.91 5.83
N LEU A 647 -5.43 -43.08 5.25
CA LEU A 647 -6.32 -44.22 5.49
C LEU A 647 -6.27 -45.22 4.32
N PRO A 648 -6.08 -46.53 4.57
CA PRO A 648 -5.98 -47.54 3.52
C PRO A 648 -7.17 -47.56 2.56
N ASN A 649 -8.39 -47.34 3.04
CA ASN A 649 -9.60 -47.41 2.21
C ASN A 649 -9.77 -46.20 1.27
N THR A 650 -9.16 -45.06 1.58
CA THR A 650 -9.32 -43.81 0.80
C THR A 650 -8.03 -43.37 0.09
N ALA A 651 -6.87 -43.96 0.45
CA ALA A 651 -5.57 -43.63 -0.13
C ALA A 651 -5.58 -43.73 -1.67
N GLY A 652 -6.10 -44.83 -2.21
CA GLY A 652 -6.19 -45.03 -3.66
C GLY A 652 -6.97 -43.92 -4.37
N PHE A 653 -8.09 -43.46 -3.79
CA PHE A 653 -8.86 -42.33 -4.31
C PHE A 653 -8.05 -41.03 -4.27
N TYR A 654 -7.38 -40.75 -3.15
CA TYR A 654 -6.58 -39.54 -2.97
C TYR A 654 -5.47 -39.41 -4.01
N TYR A 655 -4.68 -40.46 -4.26
CA TYR A 655 -3.61 -40.39 -5.27
C TYR A 655 -4.14 -40.44 -6.70
N ARG A 656 -5.25 -41.16 -6.95
CA ARG A 656 -5.88 -41.20 -8.27
C ARG A 656 -6.36 -39.82 -8.71
N GLU A 657 -7.00 -39.08 -7.80
CA GLU A 657 -7.51 -37.73 -8.06
C GLU A 657 -6.50 -36.62 -7.76
N LYS A 658 -5.22 -36.97 -7.51
CA LYS A 658 -4.14 -36.01 -7.18
C LYS A 658 -4.53 -35.03 -6.05
N GLY A 659 -5.10 -35.55 -4.97
CA GLY A 659 -5.64 -34.81 -3.82
C GLY A 659 -4.64 -33.89 -3.10
N LEU A 660 -3.33 -34.08 -3.30
CA LEU A 660 -2.27 -33.18 -2.85
C LEU A 660 -2.52 -31.72 -3.24
N TRP A 661 -3.11 -31.48 -4.42
CA TRP A 661 -3.43 -30.12 -4.84
C TRP A 661 -4.51 -29.46 -3.96
N ALA A 662 -5.52 -30.21 -3.51
CA ALA A 662 -6.53 -29.68 -2.59
C ALA A 662 -5.91 -29.25 -1.26
N LEU A 663 -4.94 -30.03 -0.74
CA LEU A 663 -4.18 -29.71 0.47
C LEU A 663 -3.39 -28.38 0.31
N ILE A 664 -2.60 -28.27 -0.76
CA ILE A 664 -1.84 -27.04 -1.07
C ILE A 664 -2.79 -25.85 -1.22
N MET A 665 -3.93 -26.03 -1.88
CA MET A 665 -4.93 -24.98 -2.05
C MET A 665 -5.55 -24.57 -0.72
N GLY A 666 -5.90 -25.50 0.17
CA GLY A 666 -6.45 -25.16 1.48
C GLY A 666 -5.47 -24.33 2.32
N GLN A 667 -4.22 -24.78 2.43
CA GLN A 667 -3.19 -24.09 3.20
C GLN A 667 -2.82 -22.72 2.62
N THR A 668 -2.69 -22.61 1.29
CA THR A 668 -2.35 -21.33 0.69
C THR A 668 -3.53 -20.34 0.75
N THR A 669 -4.78 -20.82 0.86
CA THR A 669 -5.99 -19.97 0.92
C THR A 669 -6.17 -19.33 2.29
N LEU A 670 -5.68 -19.98 3.35
CA LEU A 670 -5.72 -19.42 4.70
C LEU A 670 -4.90 -18.13 4.80
N VAL A 671 -5.53 -17.11 5.39
CA VAL A 671 -4.94 -15.80 5.69
C VAL A 671 -5.26 -15.44 7.14
N ILE A 672 -4.53 -14.47 7.70
CA ILE A 672 -4.66 -14.05 9.09
C ILE A 672 -6.04 -13.43 9.36
N TYR A 673 -6.52 -12.56 8.46
CA TYR A 673 -7.77 -11.81 8.63
C TYR A 673 -8.86 -12.27 7.65
N MET A 674 -10.13 -12.07 8.04
CA MET A 674 -11.29 -12.53 7.28
C MET A 674 -11.51 -11.73 5.98
N ALA A 675 -11.34 -10.41 6.01
CA ALA A 675 -11.47 -9.55 4.83
C ALA A 675 -10.54 -9.99 3.70
N ASP A 676 -9.25 -10.21 4.03
CA ASP A 676 -8.25 -10.72 3.10
C ASP A 676 -8.62 -12.12 2.59
N PHE A 677 -9.16 -12.97 3.47
CA PHE A 677 -9.57 -14.34 3.14
C PHE A 677 -10.73 -14.37 2.14
N THR A 678 -11.81 -13.61 2.35
CA THR A 678 -12.97 -13.57 1.44
C THR A 678 -12.55 -13.08 0.05
N PHE A 679 -11.78 -11.98 0.02
CA PHE A 679 -11.27 -11.44 -1.24
C PHE A 679 -10.32 -12.43 -1.93
N SER A 680 -9.41 -13.05 -1.18
CA SER A 680 -8.52 -14.13 -1.63
C SER A 680 -9.29 -15.30 -2.25
N LEU A 681 -10.40 -15.72 -1.63
CA LEU A 681 -11.28 -16.80 -2.08
C LEU A 681 -11.92 -16.47 -3.44
N ILE A 682 -12.49 -15.26 -3.57
CA ILE A 682 -13.09 -14.77 -4.83
C ILE A 682 -12.04 -14.69 -5.93
N CYS A 683 -10.89 -14.08 -5.64
CA CYS A 683 -9.78 -13.95 -6.59
C CYS A 683 -9.25 -15.31 -7.06
N ARG A 684 -9.17 -16.31 -6.17
CA ARG A 684 -8.77 -17.68 -6.52
C ARG A 684 -9.80 -18.35 -7.43
N ALA A 685 -11.08 -18.27 -7.08
CA ALA A 685 -12.14 -18.87 -7.89
C ALA A 685 -12.15 -18.30 -9.31
N ILE A 686 -12.15 -16.96 -9.44
CA ILE A 686 -12.12 -16.27 -10.74
C ILE A 686 -10.83 -16.60 -11.49
N GLY A 687 -9.67 -16.52 -10.81
CA GLY A 687 -8.37 -16.83 -11.40
C GLY A 687 -8.30 -18.26 -11.94
N THR A 688 -8.77 -19.25 -11.20
CA THR A 688 -8.80 -20.66 -11.63
C THR A 688 -9.72 -20.87 -12.83
N ILE A 689 -10.89 -20.24 -12.88
CA ILE A 689 -11.82 -20.35 -14.02
C ILE A 689 -11.20 -19.73 -15.28
N ILE A 690 -10.71 -18.49 -15.19
CA ILE A 690 -10.09 -17.78 -16.32
C ILE A 690 -8.83 -18.51 -16.79
N GLY A 691 -7.95 -18.89 -15.87
CA GLY A 691 -6.72 -19.61 -16.18
C GLY A 691 -6.97 -20.98 -16.79
N GLY A 692 -7.96 -21.71 -16.28
CA GLY A 692 -8.37 -22.99 -16.84
C GLY A 692 -8.96 -22.86 -18.24
N ALA A 693 -9.83 -21.87 -18.48
CA ALA A 693 -10.36 -21.59 -19.81
C ALA A 693 -9.25 -21.24 -20.81
N LEU A 694 -8.30 -20.37 -20.43
CA LEU A 694 -7.12 -20.05 -21.24
C LEU A 694 -6.26 -21.29 -21.50
N GLY A 695 -6.07 -22.15 -20.50
CA GLY A 695 -5.33 -23.41 -20.65
C GLY A 695 -6.01 -24.39 -21.61
N LEU A 696 -7.35 -24.47 -21.60
CA LEU A 696 -8.10 -25.28 -22.57
C LEU A 696 -7.96 -24.73 -23.99
N VAL A 697 -8.11 -23.42 -24.16
CA VAL A 697 -7.92 -22.77 -25.46
C VAL A 697 -6.50 -23.03 -25.97
N ALA A 698 -5.48 -22.89 -25.12
CA ALA A 698 -4.10 -23.21 -25.48
C ALA A 698 -3.92 -24.68 -25.88
N TRP A 699 -4.50 -25.61 -25.12
CA TRP A 699 -4.41 -27.04 -25.41
C TRP A 699 -5.06 -27.41 -26.75
N TYR A 700 -6.30 -26.98 -26.99
CA TYR A 700 -7.03 -27.36 -28.20
C TYR A 700 -6.51 -26.64 -29.46
N ILE A 701 -5.99 -25.42 -29.35
CA ILE A 701 -5.29 -24.75 -30.47
C ILE A 701 -3.97 -25.47 -30.78
N GLY A 702 -3.18 -25.80 -29.75
CA GLY A 702 -1.87 -26.40 -29.93
C GLY A 702 -1.92 -27.86 -30.38
N SER A 703 -2.91 -28.63 -29.92
CA SER A 703 -2.94 -30.09 -30.04
C SER A 703 -4.17 -30.64 -30.76
N GLY A 704 -5.17 -29.82 -31.06
CA GLY A 704 -6.45 -30.29 -31.59
C GLY A 704 -7.10 -31.31 -30.66
N HIS A 705 -7.52 -32.45 -31.22
CA HIS A 705 -8.04 -33.60 -30.48
C HIS A 705 -6.96 -34.66 -30.20
N GLY A 706 -5.69 -34.38 -30.52
CA GLY A 706 -4.59 -35.33 -30.41
C GLY A 706 -3.92 -35.33 -29.03
N GLU A 707 -2.89 -36.17 -28.90
CA GLU A 707 -2.17 -36.46 -27.65
C GLU A 707 -1.13 -35.38 -27.25
N GLY A 708 -1.05 -34.27 -28.02
CA GLY A 708 -0.17 -33.14 -27.75
C GLY A 708 0.86 -32.86 -28.86
N ASN A 709 0.67 -31.81 -29.67
CA ASN A 709 1.70 -31.41 -30.65
C ASN A 709 2.69 -30.43 -29.99
N PRO A 710 3.98 -30.79 -29.84
CA PRO A 710 4.95 -29.98 -29.12
C PRO A 710 5.21 -28.63 -29.77
N TYR A 711 5.20 -28.54 -31.10
CA TYR A 711 5.44 -27.28 -31.82
C TYR A 711 4.25 -26.33 -31.73
N GLY A 712 3.03 -26.88 -31.87
CA GLY A 712 1.79 -26.12 -31.73
C GLY A 712 1.63 -25.57 -30.32
N LEU A 713 1.86 -26.41 -29.30
CA LEU A 713 1.84 -26.03 -27.89
C LEU A 713 2.93 -24.99 -27.56
N ALA A 714 4.15 -25.14 -28.08
CA ALA A 714 5.23 -24.17 -27.90
C ALA A 714 4.85 -22.77 -28.44
N ALA A 715 4.23 -22.70 -29.62
CA ALA A 715 3.84 -21.44 -30.25
C ALA A 715 2.69 -20.75 -29.50
N ILE A 716 1.61 -21.46 -29.16
CA ILE A 716 0.47 -20.86 -28.46
C ILE A 716 0.83 -20.45 -27.02
N MET A 717 1.68 -21.22 -26.33
CA MET A 717 2.14 -20.87 -25.00
C MET A 717 2.95 -19.57 -24.98
N ALA A 718 3.67 -19.21 -26.05
CA ALA A 718 4.34 -17.92 -26.13
C ALA A 718 3.35 -16.75 -26.00
N VAL A 719 2.23 -16.83 -26.73
CA VAL A 719 1.18 -15.80 -26.73
C VAL A 719 0.47 -15.75 -25.38
N VAL A 720 0.06 -16.91 -24.85
CA VAL A 720 -0.68 -17.00 -23.59
C VAL A 720 0.17 -16.54 -22.41
N ILE A 721 1.46 -16.88 -22.38
CA ILE A 721 2.38 -16.42 -21.32
C ILE A 721 2.54 -14.90 -21.35
N ILE A 722 2.61 -14.26 -22.51
CA ILE A 722 2.68 -12.78 -22.60
C ILE A 722 1.43 -12.15 -21.96
N ILE A 723 0.23 -12.68 -22.24
CA ILE A 723 -1.04 -12.18 -21.68
C ILE A 723 -1.06 -12.36 -20.15
N LEU A 724 -0.72 -13.55 -19.67
CA LEU A 724 -0.69 -13.85 -18.23
C LEU A 724 0.39 -13.03 -17.50
N MET A 725 1.55 -12.84 -18.13
CA MET A 725 2.66 -12.08 -17.56
C MET A 725 2.36 -10.57 -17.56
N TRP A 726 1.62 -10.05 -18.54
CA TRP A 726 1.09 -8.69 -18.50
C TRP A 726 0.23 -8.47 -17.26
N GLY A 727 -0.76 -9.35 -17.05
CA GLY A 727 -1.60 -9.32 -15.86
C GLY A 727 -0.78 -9.44 -14.57
N ARG A 728 0.22 -10.32 -14.54
CA ARG A 728 1.09 -10.51 -13.36
C ARG A 728 1.97 -9.30 -13.03
N ILE A 729 2.40 -8.52 -14.01
CA ILE A 729 3.33 -7.39 -13.80
C ILE A 729 2.57 -6.08 -13.56
N PHE A 730 1.49 -5.82 -14.30
CA PHE A 730 0.84 -4.50 -14.35
C PHE A 730 -0.50 -4.43 -13.63
N ALA A 731 -1.12 -5.56 -13.25
CA ALA A 731 -2.38 -5.52 -12.52
C ALA A 731 -2.21 -4.89 -11.11
N PRO A 732 -3.27 -4.26 -10.57
CA PRO A 732 -3.24 -3.71 -9.22
C PRO A 732 -2.84 -4.77 -8.18
N PRO A 733 -2.16 -4.38 -7.08
CA PRO A 733 -1.71 -5.30 -6.03
C PRO A 733 -2.77 -6.29 -5.55
N ALA A 734 -4.02 -5.82 -5.41
CA ALA A 734 -5.15 -6.65 -5.00
C ALA A 734 -5.44 -7.80 -5.98
N MET A 735 -5.27 -7.60 -7.29
CA MET A 735 -5.56 -8.62 -8.30
C MET A 735 -4.40 -9.60 -8.54
N LEU A 736 -3.21 -9.36 -7.97
CA LEU A 736 -2.04 -10.19 -8.23
C LEU A 736 -2.25 -11.66 -7.88
N GLN A 737 -3.00 -11.93 -6.82
CA GLN A 737 -3.33 -13.30 -6.43
C GLN A 737 -4.19 -13.99 -7.49
N ALA A 738 -5.20 -13.31 -8.04
CA ALA A 738 -6.01 -13.86 -9.13
C ALA A 738 -5.15 -14.15 -10.37
N MET A 739 -4.23 -13.25 -10.72
CA MET A 739 -3.34 -13.40 -11.87
C MET A 739 -2.34 -14.55 -11.70
N MET A 740 -1.77 -14.72 -10.50
CA MET A 740 -0.92 -15.87 -10.17
C MET A 740 -1.69 -17.19 -10.28
N MET A 741 -2.92 -17.23 -9.77
CA MET A 741 -3.77 -18.42 -9.85
C MET A 741 -4.21 -18.74 -11.27
N ALA A 742 -4.50 -17.71 -12.09
CA ALA A 742 -4.80 -17.89 -13.50
C ALA A 742 -3.59 -18.47 -14.25
N GLY A 743 -2.40 -17.92 -14.04
CA GLY A 743 -1.17 -18.44 -14.63
C GLY A 743 -0.87 -19.87 -14.21
N ALA A 744 -0.94 -20.16 -12.91
CA ALA A 744 -0.73 -21.50 -12.38
C ALA A 744 -1.73 -22.50 -12.96
N THR A 745 -3.03 -22.17 -12.97
CA THR A 745 -4.06 -23.08 -13.49
C THR A 745 -3.90 -23.33 -14.99
N CYS A 746 -3.59 -22.30 -15.78
CA CYS A 746 -3.34 -22.44 -17.21
C CYS A 746 -2.18 -23.41 -17.49
N ILE A 747 -1.05 -23.22 -16.79
CA ILE A 747 0.14 -24.06 -16.92
C ILE A 747 -0.13 -25.49 -16.43
N LEU A 748 -0.88 -25.66 -15.34
CA LEU A 748 -1.25 -26.99 -14.82
C LEU A 748 -2.12 -27.75 -15.83
N VAL A 749 -3.10 -27.10 -16.46
CA VAL A 749 -3.96 -27.74 -17.47
C VAL A 749 -3.14 -28.23 -18.65
N VAL A 750 -2.27 -27.39 -19.21
CA VAL A 750 -1.42 -27.76 -20.36
C VAL A 750 -0.34 -28.77 -19.97
N GLY A 751 0.33 -28.55 -18.84
CA GLY A 751 1.42 -29.39 -18.34
C GLY A 751 0.97 -30.81 -18.03
N TYR A 752 -0.09 -30.97 -17.23
CA TYR A 752 -0.63 -32.31 -16.93
C TYR A 752 -1.20 -32.99 -18.17
N SER A 753 -1.85 -32.26 -19.07
CA SER A 753 -2.39 -32.85 -20.32
C SER A 753 -1.28 -33.44 -21.20
N TYR A 754 -0.10 -32.81 -21.23
CA TYR A 754 1.05 -33.32 -21.97
C TYR A 754 1.79 -34.43 -21.21
N GLU A 755 1.95 -34.28 -19.90
CA GLU A 755 2.61 -35.27 -19.04
C GLU A 755 1.84 -36.59 -19.01
N ASP A 756 0.51 -36.57 -18.89
CA ASP A 756 -0.30 -37.79 -18.80
C ASP A 756 -0.32 -38.61 -20.10
N THR A 757 -0.07 -37.99 -21.26
CA THR A 757 0.05 -38.68 -22.55
C THR A 757 1.45 -39.25 -22.79
N HIS A 758 2.50 -38.64 -22.23
CA HIS A 758 3.89 -39.01 -22.50
C HIS A 758 4.57 -39.79 -21.35
N ILE A 759 4.09 -39.66 -20.11
CA ILE A 759 4.59 -40.37 -18.92
C ILE A 759 3.40 -41.04 -18.21
N PRO A 760 3.14 -42.33 -18.44
CA PRO A 760 2.03 -43.02 -17.78
C PRO A 760 2.24 -43.06 -16.27
N SER A 761 1.31 -42.47 -15.50
CA SER A 761 1.35 -42.39 -14.04
C SER A 761 0.13 -43.03 -13.40
N TYR A 762 0.20 -43.37 -12.11
CA TYR A 762 -0.98 -43.87 -11.39
C TYR A 762 -2.03 -42.76 -11.24
N GLY A 763 -3.22 -43.00 -11.78
CA GLY A 763 -4.32 -42.04 -11.81
C GLY A 763 -4.13 -40.95 -12.86
N ASN A 764 -4.41 -41.28 -14.13
CA ASN A 764 -4.41 -40.33 -15.24
C ASN A 764 -5.76 -39.60 -15.30
N PRO A 765 -5.84 -38.31 -14.94
CA PRO A 765 -7.07 -37.51 -15.05
C PRO A 765 -7.57 -37.33 -16.49
N GLY A 766 -6.70 -37.55 -17.49
CA GLY A 766 -6.97 -37.43 -18.92
C GLY A 766 -6.22 -36.23 -19.51
N PHE A 767 -6.72 -35.66 -20.60
CA PHE A 767 -6.18 -34.43 -21.20
C PHE A 767 -7.27 -33.37 -21.42
N GLY A 768 -6.86 -32.11 -21.55
CA GLY A 768 -7.74 -30.98 -21.85
C GLY A 768 -8.84 -30.76 -20.79
N TYR A 769 -10.11 -30.86 -21.21
CA TYR A 769 -11.27 -30.58 -20.36
C TYR A 769 -11.31 -31.45 -19.09
N SER A 770 -10.92 -32.72 -19.21
CA SER A 770 -10.90 -33.67 -18.09
C SER A 770 -9.95 -33.25 -16.97
N VAL A 771 -8.80 -32.68 -17.32
CA VAL A 771 -7.84 -32.11 -16.36
C VAL A 771 -8.42 -30.85 -15.73
N PHE A 772 -9.00 -29.95 -16.54
CA PHE A 772 -9.53 -28.68 -16.04
C PHE A 772 -10.60 -28.85 -14.95
N TRP A 773 -11.66 -29.63 -15.20
CA TRP A 773 -12.75 -29.73 -14.24
C TRP A 773 -12.30 -30.43 -12.94
N ARG A 774 -11.46 -31.46 -13.03
CA ARG A 774 -10.90 -32.15 -11.84
C ARG A 774 -10.06 -31.19 -11.00
N ARG A 775 -9.26 -30.34 -11.65
CA ARG A 775 -8.47 -29.30 -10.97
C ARG A 775 -9.36 -28.24 -10.33
N LEU A 776 -10.43 -27.81 -11.00
CA LEU A 776 -11.41 -26.88 -10.45
C LEU A 776 -12.04 -27.44 -9.17
N VAL A 777 -12.45 -28.72 -9.18
CA VAL A 777 -13.03 -29.39 -8.00
C VAL A 777 -12.04 -29.46 -6.84
N LEU A 778 -10.76 -29.78 -7.08
CA LEU A 778 -9.74 -29.79 -6.03
C LEU A 778 -9.53 -28.40 -5.40
N VAL A 779 -9.56 -27.34 -6.22
CA VAL A 779 -9.50 -25.96 -5.74
C VAL A 779 -10.72 -25.63 -4.86
N LEU A 780 -11.93 -26.04 -5.27
CA LEU A 780 -13.15 -25.84 -4.49
C LEU A 780 -13.13 -26.61 -3.16
N ILE A 781 -12.63 -27.85 -3.15
CA ILE A 781 -12.47 -28.65 -1.93
C ILE A 781 -11.47 -28.00 -0.97
N GLY A 782 -10.31 -27.58 -1.46
CA GLY A 782 -9.31 -26.89 -0.64
C GLY A 782 -9.85 -25.57 -0.08
N SER A 783 -10.56 -24.82 -0.92
CA SER A 783 -11.22 -23.55 -0.55
C SER A 783 -12.31 -23.74 0.51
N ALA A 784 -13.14 -24.78 0.37
CA ALA A 784 -14.17 -25.14 1.35
C ALA A 784 -13.55 -25.58 2.69
N GLY A 785 -12.50 -26.40 2.67
CA GLY A 785 -11.76 -26.78 3.87
C GLY A 785 -11.16 -25.57 4.58
N ALA A 786 -10.58 -24.63 3.83
CA ALA A 786 -10.06 -23.38 4.38
C ALA A 786 -11.17 -22.50 4.98
N LEU A 787 -12.32 -22.39 4.32
CA LEU A 787 -13.47 -21.61 4.82
C LEU A 787 -13.99 -22.14 6.15
N ILE A 788 -14.17 -23.46 6.28
CA ILE A 788 -14.63 -24.11 7.51
C ILE A 788 -13.68 -23.80 8.67
N VAL A 789 -12.37 -23.95 8.45
CA VAL A 789 -11.37 -23.72 9.49
C VAL A 789 -11.15 -22.22 9.78
N GLN A 790 -11.39 -21.34 8.81
CA GLN A 790 -11.32 -19.89 9.02
C GLN A 790 -12.47 -19.40 9.92
N LEU A 791 -13.67 -19.96 9.75
CA LEU A 791 -14.87 -19.62 10.53
C LEU A 791 -14.81 -20.16 11.96
N PHE A 792 -14.32 -21.39 12.16
CA PHE A 792 -14.27 -22.03 13.47
C PHE A 792 -12.97 -21.71 14.23
N PRO A 793 -12.98 -21.45 15.55
CA PRO A 793 -14.14 -21.27 16.43
C PRO A 793 -14.76 -19.87 16.40
N ARG A 794 -14.01 -18.85 15.97
CA ARG A 794 -14.51 -17.49 15.72
C ARG A 794 -13.77 -16.89 14.52
N PRO A 795 -14.46 -16.19 13.60
CA PRO A 795 -13.81 -15.56 12.46
C PRO A 795 -12.84 -14.45 12.94
N PRO A 796 -11.62 -14.38 12.38
CA PRO A 796 -10.67 -13.32 12.74
C PRO A 796 -11.10 -11.99 12.12
N SER A 797 -11.56 -11.06 12.96
CA SER A 797 -12.07 -9.78 12.50
C SER A 797 -10.95 -8.80 12.12
N ALA A 798 -11.01 -8.27 10.90
CA ALA A 798 -10.11 -7.24 10.39
C ALA A 798 -10.53 -5.86 10.89
N SER A 799 -11.84 -5.58 10.93
CA SER A 799 -12.40 -4.34 11.49
C SER A 799 -11.94 -4.11 12.93
N ARG A 800 -12.02 -5.12 13.81
CA ARG A 800 -11.53 -5.00 15.20
C ARG A 800 -10.04 -4.71 15.30
N HIS A 801 -9.23 -5.32 14.42
CA HIS A 801 -7.79 -5.07 14.34
C HIS A 801 -7.50 -3.64 13.91
N ILE A 802 -8.18 -3.15 12.87
CA ILE A 802 -8.02 -1.78 12.36
C ILE A 802 -8.49 -0.77 13.39
N CYS A 803 -9.63 -0.99 14.05
CA CYS A 803 -10.12 -0.12 15.12
C CYS A 803 -9.15 -0.06 16.30
N LYS A 804 -8.55 -1.20 16.69
CA LYS A 804 -7.49 -1.25 17.69
C LYS A 804 -6.23 -0.51 17.23
N SER A 805 -5.86 -0.61 15.96
CA SER A 805 -4.71 0.10 15.39
C SER A 805 -4.94 1.62 15.37
N LEU A 806 -6.11 2.07 14.91
CA LEU A 806 -6.50 3.49 14.92
C LEU A 806 -6.64 4.05 16.34
N SER A 807 -7.16 3.26 17.29
CA SER A 807 -7.18 3.58 18.71
C SER A 807 -5.76 3.79 19.26
N ASN A 808 -4.81 2.91 18.93
CA ASN A 808 -3.40 3.11 19.27
C ASN A 808 -2.80 4.37 18.64
N VAL A 809 -3.17 4.69 17.39
CA VAL A 809 -2.74 5.93 16.73
C VAL A 809 -3.29 7.16 17.45
N ILE A 810 -4.56 7.17 17.86
CA ILE A 810 -5.15 8.28 18.63
C ILE A 810 -4.45 8.45 19.97
N ARG A 811 -4.07 7.34 20.62
CA ARG A 811 -3.27 7.39 21.83
C ARG A 811 -1.87 7.98 21.60
N GLU A 812 -1.20 7.59 20.52
CA GLU A 812 0.08 8.18 20.12
C GLU A 812 -0.07 9.68 19.78
N LEU A 813 -1.17 10.10 19.15
CA LEU A 813 -1.49 11.52 18.93
C LEU A 813 -1.71 12.27 20.24
N SER A 814 -2.38 11.65 21.22
CA SER A 814 -2.55 12.23 22.55
C SER A 814 -1.20 12.40 23.28
N ASP A 815 -0.31 11.42 23.16
CA ASP A 815 1.05 11.51 23.70
C ASP A 815 1.87 12.60 22.98
N HIS A 816 1.75 12.73 21.66
CA HIS A 816 2.37 13.81 20.88
C HIS A 816 1.82 15.19 21.26
N TYR A 817 0.53 15.29 21.61
CA TYR A 817 -0.06 16.54 22.10
C TYR A 817 0.47 16.89 23.49
N ALA A 818 0.61 15.90 24.38
CA ALA A 818 1.26 16.13 25.67
C ALA A 818 2.74 16.56 25.51
N LEU A 819 3.46 16.00 24.53
CA LEU A 819 4.81 16.41 24.18
C LEU A 819 4.84 17.85 23.66
N LEU A 820 3.90 18.22 22.79
CA LEU A 820 3.73 19.61 22.33
C LEU A 820 3.58 20.57 23.51
N LEU A 821 2.67 20.28 24.44
CA LEU A 821 2.44 21.12 25.62
C LEU A 821 3.70 21.25 26.48
N THR A 822 4.50 20.19 26.58
CA THR A 822 5.76 20.20 27.34
C THR A 822 6.82 21.05 26.63
N CYS A 823 6.96 20.93 25.31
CA CYS A 823 7.91 21.73 24.53
C CYS A 823 7.58 23.23 24.61
N TRP A 824 6.31 23.58 24.44
CA TRP A 824 5.82 24.96 24.49
C TRP A 824 5.79 25.55 25.91
N GLY A 825 5.78 24.69 26.95
CA GLY A 825 5.79 25.10 28.35
C GLY A 825 7.17 25.16 29.00
N GLN A 826 8.18 24.44 28.49
CA GLN A 826 9.51 24.32 29.10
C GLN A 826 10.69 24.71 28.18
N GLY A 827 10.44 25.13 26.93
CA GLY A 827 11.48 25.62 26.02
C GLY A 827 12.54 24.57 25.65
N ARG A 828 12.16 23.30 25.46
CA ARG A 828 13.10 22.22 25.16
C ARG A 828 13.37 22.04 23.67
N ASP A 829 14.62 21.78 23.30
CA ASP A 829 15.11 21.44 21.95
C ASP A 829 14.69 20.04 21.43
N GLU A 830 13.62 19.44 21.95
CA GLU A 830 13.18 18.07 21.56
C GLU A 830 12.42 18.05 20.20
N GLY A 831 12.25 19.18 19.52
CA GLY A 831 11.48 19.32 18.27
C GLY A 831 11.98 18.47 17.10
N LEU A 832 13.27 18.12 17.04
CA LEU A 832 13.84 17.23 16.02
C LEU A 832 13.41 15.76 16.17
N ALA A 833 13.22 15.28 17.41
CA ALA A 833 12.70 13.94 17.66
C ALA A 833 11.22 13.83 17.28
N ALA A 834 10.48 14.92 17.44
CA ALA A 834 9.05 15.01 17.14
C ALA A 834 8.73 14.86 15.64
N GLU A 835 9.58 15.36 14.73
CA GLU A 835 9.41 15.16 13.27
C GLU A 835 9.48 13.67 12.91
N GLN A 836 10.41 12.93 13.50
CA GLN A 836 10.55 11.48 13.25
C GLN A 836 9.33 10.72 13.76
N LEU A 837 8.83 11.06 14.94
CA LEU A 837 7.62 10.44 15.51
C LEU A 837 6.37 10.71 14.65
N ALA A 838 6.16 11.94 14.19
CA ALA A 838 5.07 12.28 13.29
C ALA A 838 5.18 11.52 11.95
N LEU A 839 6.39 11.33 11.44
CA LEU A 839 6.63 10.56 10.22
C LEU A 839 6.32 9.07 10.37
N ASP A 840 6.77 8.47 11.47
CA ASP A 840 6.51 7.06 11.76
C ASP A 840 5.01 6.80 11.89
N LEU A 841 4.28 7.72 12.54
CA LEU A 841 2.82 7.66 12.65
C LEU A 841 2.11 7.81 11.29
N ALA A 842 2.58 8.72 10.44
CA ALA A 842 2.06 8.89 9.08
C ALA A 842 2.27 7.61 8.24
N ASN A 843 3.41 6.94 8.42
CA ASN A 843 3.71 5.67 7.76
C ASN A 843 2.78 4.54 8.22
N ASN A 844 2.56 4.43 9.53
CA ASN A 844 1.61 3.48 10.11
C ASN A 844 0.20 3.71 9.57
N LEU A 845 -0.28 4.96 9.54
CA LEU A 845 -1.61 5.31 9.02
C LEU A 845 -1.78 4.95 7.53
N THR A 846 -0.77 5.18 6.68
CA THR A 846 -0.89 4.76 5.27
C THR A 846 -0.89 3.24 5.11
N SER A 847 -0.18 2.49 5.96
CA SER A 847 -0.18 1.02 5.88
C SER A 847 -1.57 0.39 6.08
N LEU A 848 -2.48 1.11 6.75
CA LEU A 848 -3.87 0.69 6.97
C LEU A 848 -4.79 0.89 5.76
N GLU A 849 -4.37 1.61 4.72
CA GLU A 849 -5.22 1.95 3.58
C GLU A 849 -5.72 0.73 2.80
N GLY A 850 -4.82 -0.21 2.50
CA GLY A 850 -5.17 -1.48 1.86
C GLY A 850 -6.14 -2.32 2.71
N PRO A 851 -5.80 -2.60 3.99
CA PRO A 851 -6.70 -3.29 4.91
C PRO A 851 -8.09 -2.65 5.03
N ILE A 852 -8.17 -1.32 5.15
CA ILE A 852 -9.45 -0.59 5.24
C ILE A 852 -10.28 -0.80 3.97
N ALA A 853 -9.67 -0.78 2.78
CA ALA A 853 -10.40 -1.00 1.53
C ALA A 853 -10.96 -2.43 1.41
N LEU A 854 -10.27 -3.42 1.98
CA LEU A 854 -10.69 -4.83 1.96
C LEU A 854 -11.83 -5.14 2.94
N LEU A 855 -12.10 -4.28 3.92
CA LEU A 855 -13.21 -4.44 4.87
C LEU A 855 -14.58 -4.61 4.19
N ARG A 856 -14.75 -4.11 2.96
CA ARG A 856 -15.98 -4.28 2.16
C ARG A 856 -16.32 -5.75 1.88
N PHE A 857 -15.34 -6.65 2.05
CA PHE A 857 -15.49 -8.10 1.87
C PHE A 857 -15.55 -8.87 3.20
N GLU A 858 -15.61 -8.18 4.34
CA GLU A 858 -15.74 -8.80 5.65
C GLU A 858 -17.21 -9.07 6.00
N PHE A 859 -17.51 -10.26 6.53
CA PHE A 859 -18.84 -10.61 7.04
C PHE A 859 -19.01 -10.26 8.53
N SER A 860 -18.26 -9.28 9.05
CA SER A 860 -18.18 -9.00 10.49
C SER A 860 -19.34 -8.12 10.95
N GLY A 861 -19.95 -8.47 12.09
CA GLY A 861 -20.91 -7.60 12.79
C GLY A 861 -20.22 -6.50 13.62
N SER A 862 -19.23 -5.82 13.04
CA SER A 862 -18.63 -4.62 13.65
C SER A 862 -19.39 -3.40 13.13
N PRO A 863 -19.70 -2.39 13.95
CA PRO A 863 -20.41 -1.18 13.51
C PRO A 863 -19.60 -0.33 12.52
N PHE A 864 -18.30 -0.61 12.39
CA PHE A 864 -17.38 0.19 11.61
C PHE A 864 -17.16 -0.32 10.19
N ASP A 865 -17.70 0.44 9.23
CA ASP A 865 -17.51 0.21 7.80
C ASP A 865 -16.18 0.73 7.24
N SER A 866 -15.83 0.23 6.05
CA SER A 866 -14.66 0.67 5.27
C SER A 866 -14.64 2.18 5.04
N GLU A 867 -15.77 2.79 4.70
CA GLU A 867 -15.85 4.23 4.44
C GLU A 867 -15.60 5.05 5.70
N ARG A 868 -16.22 4.65 6.82
CA ARG A 868 -16.13 5.33 8.11
C ARG A 868 -14.73 5.22 8.71
N LEU A 869 -14.12 4.05 8.68
CA LEU A 869 -12.72 3.87 9.10
C LEU A 869 -11.75 4.59 8.15
N GLY A 870 -12.10 4.69 6.87
CA GLY A 870 -11.38 5.54 5.92
C GLY A 870 -11.38 7.01 6.32
N GLN A 871 -12.55 7.54 6.73
CA GLN A 871 -12.70 8.91 7.23
C GLN A 871 -11.93 9.13 8.55
N VAL A 872 -12.05 8.21 9.51
CA VAL A 872 -11.28 8.25 10.78
C VAL A 872 -9.78 8.26 10.51
N LYS A 873 -9.30 7.41 9.59
CA LYS A 873 -7.89 7.38 9.18
C LYS A 873 -7.46 8.71 8.54
N SER A 874 -8.26 9.31 7.66
CA SER A 874 -7.91 10.62 7.07
C SER A 874 -7.86 11.73 8.11
N LEU A 875 -8.77 11.73 9.09
CA LEU A 875 -8.76 12.70 10.19
C LEU A 875 -7.55 12.49 11.11
N CYS A 876 -7.18 11.24 11.41
CA CYS A 876 -5.95 10.94 12.14
C CYS A 876 -4.69 11.42 11.39
N GLN A 877 -4.69 11.33 10.05
CA GLN A 877 -3.60 11.88 9.24
C GLN A 877 -3.53 13.41 9.33
N GLU A 878 -4.68 14.09 9.31
CA GLU A 878 -4.76 15.54 9.48
C GLU A 878 -4.30 15.98 10.88
N LEU A 879 -4.76 15.29 11.93
CA LEU A 879 -4.31 15.52 13.31
C LEU A 879 -2.80 15.39 13.43
N ASN A 880 -2.22 14.30 12.89
CA ASN A 880 -0.79 14.07 12.91
C ASN A 880 0.00 15.15 12.16
N GLN A 881 -0.50 15.60 11.01
CA GLN A 881 0.15 16.66 10.22
C GLN A 881 0.16 18.00 10.95
N ASN A 882 -0.98 18.42 11.49
CA ASN A 882 -1.09 19.68 12.21
C ASN A 882 -0.25 19.66 13.50
N LEU A 883 -0.28 18.55 14.23
CA LEU A 883 0.51 18.39 15.44
C LEU A 883 2.02 18.34 15.17
N GLY A 884 2.44 17.63 14.13
CA GLY A 884 3.83 17.62 13.67
C GLY A 884 4.33 19.00 13.26
N ARG A 885 3.48 19.82 12.61
CA ARG A 885 3.81 21.23 12.29
C ARG A 885 3.98 22.07 13.55
N LEU A 886 3.07 21.96 14.51
CA LEU A 886 3.16 22.70 15.78
C LEU A 886 4.41 22.30 16.59
N LEU A 887 4.78 21.02 16.55
CA LEU A 887 6.01 20.51 17.16
C LEU A 887 7.26 21.05 16.47
N HIS A 888 7.27 21.12 15.13
CA HIS A 888 8.35 21.75 14.40
C HIS A 888 8.47 23.25 14.72
N LEU A 889 7.34 23.96 14.78
CA LEU A 889 7.30 25.38 15.13
C LEU A 889 7.71 25.65 16.58
N SER A 890 7.57 24.67 17.48
CA SER A 890 8.07 24.80 18.87
C SER A 890 9.58 25.02 18.96
N ALA A 891 10.34 24.52 17.98
CA ALA A 891 11.80 24.67 17.93
C ALA A 891 12.26 25.91 17.15
N SER A 892 11.45 26.41 16.21
CA SER A 892 11.85 27.50 15.32
C SER A 892 11.24 28.86 15.67
N LEU A 893 10.16 28.90 16.45
CA LEU A 893 9.47 30.13 16.83
C LEU A 893 10.11 30.76 18.08
N PRO A 894 10.35 32.09 18.13
CA PRO A 894 10.83 32.77 19.34
C PRO A 894 9.89 32.61 20.56
N GLU A 895 10.46 32.53 21.76
CA GLU A 895 9.74 32.29 23.04
C GLU A 895 8.59 33.29 23.30
N HIS A 896 8.76 34.56 22.91
CA HIS A 896 7.73 35.58 23.08
C HIS A 896 6.48 35.32 22.21
N LEU A 897 6.65 34.82 20.98
CA LEU A 897 5.55 34.43 20.10
C LEU A 897 4.93 33.10 20.53
N GLN A 898 5.72 32.18 21.08
CA GLN A 898 5.19 30.94 21.68
C GLN A 898 4.28 31.27 22.86
N SER A 899 4.75 32.12 23.77
CA SER A 899 4.01 32.61 24.93
C SER A 899 2.77 33.41 24.52
N ARG A 900 2.82 34.11 23.39
CA ARG A 900 1.66 34.79 22.81
C ARG A 900 0.62 33.79 22.33
N LEU A 901 1.00 32.77 21.55
CA LEU A 901 0.05 31.75 21.07
C LEU A 901 -0.57 31.00 22.24
N ALA A 902 0.25 30.62 23.22
CA ALA A 902 -0.20 29.88 24.40
C ALA A 902 -1.27 30.64 25.18
N ARG A 903 -1.12 31.98 25.30
CA ARG A 903 -2.12 32.85 25.92
C ARG A 903 -3.35 33.08 25.04
N GLN A 904 -3.17 33.33 23.74
CA GLN A 904 -4.25 33.66 22.82
C GLN A 904 -5.14 32.46 22.49
N ALA A 905 -4.54 31.32 22.20
CA ALA A 905 -5.25 30.09 21.84
C ALA A 905 -5.61 29.21 23.05
N GLY A 906 -5.22 29.63 24.26
CA GLY A 906 -5.43 28.87 25.50
C GLY A 906 -4.78 27.49 25.47
N LEU A 907 -3.66 27.33 24.75
CA LEU A 907 -2.97 26.05 24.56
C LEU A 907 -2.46 25.46 25.88
N LEU A 908 -1.98 26.32 26.79
CA LEU A 908 -1.44 25.92 28.10
C LEU A 908 -2.49 26.02 29.24
N ASP A 909 -3.76 26.30 28.92
CA ASP A 909 -4.82 26.38 29.91
C ASP A 909 -5.26 24.98 30.35
N HIS A 910 -5.34 24.74 31.66
CA HIS A 910 -5.62 23.41 32.21
C HIS A 910 -7.02 22.89 31.80
N GLY A 911 -8.00 23.79 31.61
CA GLY A 911 -9.34 23.42 31.18
C GLY A 911 -9.33 22.92 29.73
N ASN A 912 -8.72 23.68 28.82
CA ASN A 912 -8.63 23.32 27.41
C ASN A 912 -7.82 22.03 27.20
N ILE A 913 -6.69 21.87 27.90
CA ILE A 913 -5.90 20.63 27.86
C ILE A 913 -6.74 19.44 28.32
N GLY A 914 -7.49 19.62 29.42
CA GLY A 914 -8.39 18.59 29.96
C GLY A 914 -9.47 18.19 28.96
N ASP A 915 -10.10 19.15 28.31
CA ASP A 915 -11.14 18.92 27.29
C ASP A 915 -10.59 18.15 26.09
N VAL A 916 -9.46 18.58 25.51
CA VAL A 916 -8.85 17.90 24.35
C VAL A 916 -8.45 16.46 24.69
N MET A 917 -7.77 16.26 25.82
CA MET A 917 -7.34 14.93 26.26
C MET A 917 -8.52 14.01 26.61
N ALA A 918 -9.57 14.55 27.22
CA ALA A 918 -10.78 13.80 27.52
C ALA A 918 -11.49 13.35 26.23
N VAL A 919 -11.64 14.24 25.24
CA VAL A 919 -12.28 13.91 23.95
C VAL A 919 -11.47 12.83 23.22
N LEU A 920 -10.15 13.00 23.08
CA LEU A 920 -9.30 12.01 22.42
C LEU A 920 -9.32 10.65 23.16
N GLY A 921 -9.32 10.64 24.49
CA GLY A 921 -9.40 9.42 25.29
C GLY A 921 -10.75 8.70 25.17
N VAL A 922 -11.86 9.44 25.09
CA VAL A 922 -13.19 8.85 24.89
C VAL A 922 -13.33 8.29 23.47
N VAL A 923 -12.81 8.98 22.45
CA VAL A 923 -12.78 8.46 21.07
C VAL A 923 -11.86 7.23 20.96
N GLU A 924 -10.68 7.25 21.59
CA GLU A 924 -9.78 6.09 21.67
C GLU A 924 -10.53 4.87 22.20
N GLN A 925 -11.25 5.04 23.31
CA GLN A 925 -11.97 3.97 23.98
C GLN A 925 -13.16 3.48 23.15
N SER A 926 -13.94 4.37 22.56
CA SER A 926 -15.07 4.03 21.67
C SER A 926 -14.62 3.20 20.47
N LEU A 927 -13.51 3.56 19.81
CA LEU A 927 -12.93 2.74 18.74
C LEU A 927 -12.48 1.36 19.24
N LYS A 928 -11.96 1.29 20.46
CA LYS A 928 -11.43 0.05 21.02
C LYS A 928 -12.51 -0.93 21.47
N THR A 929 -13.60 -0.43 22.02
CA THR A 929 -14.71 -1.24 22.54
C THR A 929 -15.83 -1.43 21.52
N GLY A 930 -15.99 -0.50 20.58
CA GLY A 930 -17.15 -0.41 19.70
C GLY A 930 -18.34 0.29 20.36
N ASP A 931 -18.18 0.81 21.59
CA ASP A 931 -19.30 1.44 22.31
C ASP A 931 -19.63 2.82 21.72
N PRO A 932 -20.91 3.21 21.70
CA PRO A 932 -21.35 4.51 21.20
C PRO A 932 -20.77 5.65 22.04
N LEU A 933 -20.45 6.77 21.37
CA LEU A 933 -20.00 7.98 22.06
C LEU A 933 -21.13 8.62 22.88
N PRO A 934 -20.83 9.22 24.05
CA PRO A 934 -21.80 10.02 24.79
C PRO A 934 -22.37 11.17 23.95
N GLU A 935 -23.66 11.45 24.12
CA GLU A 935 -24.35 12.51 23.39
C GLU A 935 -23.77 13.89 23.71
N VAL A 936 -23.48 14.13 24.99
CA VAL A 936 -22.87 15.36 25.50
C VAL A 936 -21.39 15.15 25.75
N LEU A 937 -20.58 15.80 24.92
CA LEU A 937 -19.12 15.91 25.07
C LEU A 937 -18.75 17.39 25.08
N PRO A 938 -17.55 17.76 25.57
CA PRO A 938 -17.06 19.14 25.52
C PRO A 938 -16.67 19.59 24.09
N THR A 939 -17.47 19.25 23.08
CA THR A 939 -17.30 19.62 21.67
C THR A 939 -18.43 20.55 21.21
N PRO A 940 -18.21 21.49 20.26
CA PRO A 940 -16.97 21.68 19.49
C PRO A 940 -15.84 22.36 20.28
N LEU A 941 -14.64 21.79 20.26
CA LEU A 941 -13.42 22.35 20.83
C LEU A 941 -13.02 23.65 20.13
N LEU A 942 -13.25 23.77 18.82
CA LEU A 942 -12.99 25.00 18.07
C LEU A 942 -13.83 26.16 18.61
N LYS A 943 -15.10 25.90 18.92
CA LYS A 943 -15.98 26.90 19.53
C LYS A 943 -15.51 27.29 20.92
N ARG A 944 -15.12 26.33 21.76
CA ARG A 944 -14.58 26.63 23.10
C ARG A 944 -13.32 27.49 23.05
N CYS A 945 -12.45 27.24 22.07
CA CYS A 945 -11.27 28.08 21.83
C CYS A 945 -11.69 29.52 21.44
N HIS A 946 -12.75 29.68 20.65
CA HIS A 946 -13.31 30.98 20.31
C HIS A 946 -13.94 31.67 21.53
N ASP A 947 -14.80 30.96 22.28
CA ASP A 947 -15.45 31.47 23.48
C ASP A 947 -14.39 31.92 24.52
N PHE A 948 -13.29 31.16 24.65
CA PHE A 948 -12.16 31.51 25.50
C PHE A 948 -11.45 32.79 25.05
N TRP A 949 -11.27 32.98 23.74
CA TRP A 949 -10.72 34.21 23.18
C TRP A 949 -11.62 35.40 23.53
N ASP A 950 -12.93 35.28 23.25
CA ASP A 950 -13.90 36.36 23.48
C ASP A 950 -13.97 36.77 24.96
N MET A 951 -14.02 35.80 25.87
CA MET A 951 -14.16 36.04 27.31
C MET A 951 -12.95 36.75 27.93
N ARG A 952 -11.74 36.55 27.40
CA ARG A 952 -10.51 37.16 27.93
C ARG A 952 -10.18 38.51 27.30
N HIS A 953 -11.03 39.05 26.41
CA HIS A 953 -10.80 40.30 25.68
C HIS A 953 -9.36 40.42 25.18
N VAL A 954 -8.84 39.34 24.60
CA VAL A 954 -7.43 39.29 24.23
C VAL A 954 -7.18 40.29 23.10
N GLU A 955 -6.59 41.44 23.43
CA GLU A 955 -6.32 42.50 22.47
C GLU A 955 -5.46 41.96 21.32
N ILE A 956 -5.97 42.10 20.09
CA ILE A 956 -5.20 41.78 18.88
C ILE A 956 -4.21 42.93 18.67
N SER A 957 -3.04 42.84 19.28
CA SER A 957 -1.94 43.79 19.05
C SER A 957 -1.19 43.43 17.76
N LEU A 958 -1.67 43.91 16.62
CA LEU A 958 -0.96 43.84 15.33
C LEU A 958 -0.33 45.20 15.04
N SER A 959 0.95 45.22 14.70
CA SER A 959 1.63 46.41 14.21
C SER A 959 2.28 46.15 12.86
N LYS A 960 2.54 47.21 12.08
CA LYS A 960 3.27 47.10 10.80
C LYS A 960 4.64 46.46 11.00
N ASP A 961 5.34 46.79 12.08
CA ASP A 961 6.66 46.22 12.38
C ASP A 961 6.59 44.73 12.72
N LEU A 962 5.51 44.29 13.37
CA LEU A 962 5.29 42.88 13.66
C LEU A 962 4.94 42.09 12.40
N ILE A 963 4.20 42.68 11.45
CA ILE A 963 3.90 42.06 10.15
C ILE A 963 5.17 41.86 9.32
N ARG A 964 6.14 42.78 9.43
CA ARG A 964 7.45 42.70 8.77
C ARG A 964 8.39 41.67 9.39
N ASP A 965 8.12 41.18 10.60
CA ASP A 965 8.91 40.12 11.22
C ASP A 965 8.64 38.76 10.55
N GLU A 966 9.69 38.13 10.03
CA GLU A 966 9.60 36.79 9.44
C GLU A 966 9.02 35.75 10.41
N ASN A 967 9.28 35.89 11.71
CA ASN A 967 8.78 34.98 12.73
C ASN A 967 7.26 35.11 12.93
N TYR A 968 6.68 36.25 12.59
CA TYR A 968 5.25 36.46 12.69
C TYR A 968 4.48 35.67 11.62
N ARG A 969 5.03 35.49 10.41
CA ARG A 969 4.45 34.59 9.39
C ARG A 969 4.37 33.15 9.90
N ARG A 970 5.44 32.67 10.53
CA ARG A 970 5.49 31.34 11.18
C ARG A 970 4.49 31.22 12.33
N PHE A 971 4.30 32.29 13.10
CA PHE A 971 3.26 32.37 14.14
C PHE A 971 1.85 32.21 13.55
N CYS A 972 1.54 32.87 12.42
CA CYS A 972 0.26 32.71 11.72
C CYS A 972 0.02 31.27 11.26
N VAL A 973 1.06 30.58 10.79
CA VAL A 973 0.99 29.14 10.47
C VAL A 973 0.71 28.30 11.72
N ALA A 974 1.33 28.63 12.87
CA ALA A 974 1.08 27.94 14.14
C ALA A 974 -0.38 28.10 14.60
N VAL A 975 -0.94 29.32 14.57
CA VAL A 975 -2.35 29.59 14.87
C VAL A 975 -3.26 28.73 13.98
N SER A 976 -3.01 28.74 12.66
CA SER A 976 -3.80 27.96 11.71
C SER A 976 -3.72 26.46 11.97
N ALA A 977 -2.53 25.93 12.24
CA ALA A 977 -2.33 24.50 12.52
C ALA A 977 -3.06 24.06 13.79
N TYR A 978 -3.06 24.89 14.85
CA TYR A 978 -3.78 24.57 16.09
C TYR A 978 -5.31 24.60 15.90
N LEU A 979 -5.84 25.61 15.22
CA LEU A 979 -7.28 25.67 14.92
C LEU A 979 -7.74 24.49 14.04
N LYS A 980 -6.93 24.10 13.04
CA LYS A 980 -7.19 22.92 12.21
C LYS A 980 -7.11 21.62 13.02
N PHE A 981 -6.17 21.51 13.95
CA PHE A 981 -6.11 20.38 14.88
C PHE A 981 -7.40 20.24 15.68
N LEU A 982 -7.89 21.33 16.31
CA LEU A 982 -9.15 21.30 17.06
C LEU A 982 -10.35 20.94 16.18
N ALA A 983 -10.43 21.52 14.98
CA ALA A 983 -11.50 21.22 14.01
C ALA A 983 -11.49 19.74 13.58
N ALA A 984 -10.31 19.15 13.37
CA ALA A 984 -10.19 17.73 13.01
C ALA A 984 -10.58 16.80 14.17
N VAL A 985 -10.36 17.19 15.43
CA VAL A 985 -10.88 16.45 16.61
C VAL A 985 -12.41 16.53 16.66
N ASP A 986 -12.98 17.70 16.40
CA ASP A 986 -14.44 17.88 16.35
C ASP A 986 -15.08 17.02 15.25
N ASP A 987 -14.46 16.98 14.08
CA ASP A 987 -14.92 16.15 12.95
C ASP A 987 -14.78 14.65 13.23
N LEU A 988 -13.73 14.26 13.96
CA LEU A 988 -13.55 12.89 14.40
C LEU A 988 -14.69 12.45 15.32
N VAL A 989 -15.12 13.31 16.24
CA VAL A 989 -16.27 13.04 17.12
C VAL A 989 -17.57 12.94 16.32
N LEU A 990 -17.78 13.79 15.31
CA LEU A 990 -18.97 13.72 14.46
C LEU A 990 -19.04 12.40 13.68
N VAL A 991 -17.95 12.00 13.02
CA VAL A 991 -17.88 10.73 12.29
C VAL A 991 -18.16 9.54 13.21
N MET A 992 -17.65 9.59 14.43
CA MET A 992 -17.81 8.52 15.42
C MET A 992 -19.21 8.46 16.04
N LYS A 993 -19.89 9.61 16.16
CA LYS A 993 -21.30 9.68 16.57
C LYS A 993 -22.24 9.13 15.50
N GLU A 994 -21.96 9.40 14.22
CA GLU A 994 -22.74 8.87 13.11
C GLU A 994 -22.67 7.33 13.04
N THR A 995 -21.50 6.73 13.29
CA THR A 995 -21.33 5.25 13.23
C THR A 995 -22.15 4.50 14.26
N ALA A 996 -22.29 5.05 15.47
CA ALA A 996 -23.02 4.43 16.57
C ALA A 996 -24.55 4.39 16.38
N TRP A 997 -25.08 5.34 15.61
CA TRP A 997 -26.52 5.51 15.43
C TRP A 997 -27.11 4.55 14.40
N TYR A 998 -26.37 4.25 13.33
CA TYR A 998 -26.79 3.31 12.29
C TYR A 998 -27.12 1.93 12.89
N GLU A 999 -26.31 1.47 13.84
CA GLU A 999 -26.49 0.19 14.51
C GLU A 999 -27.72 0.18 15.45
N LEU A 1000 -27.95 1.25 16.20
CA LEU A 1000 -29.15 1.41 17.04
C LEU A 1000 -30.44 1.46 16.21
N TRP A 1001 -30.37 2.03 15.01
CA TRP A 1001 -31.50 2.10 14.08
C TRP A 1001 -31.80 0.75 13.41
N GLU A 1002 -30.78 -0.01 12.98
CA GLU A 1002 -30.94 -1.38 12.47
C GLU A 1002 -31.47 -2.33 13.56
N PHE A 1003 -30.92 -2.29 14.78
CA PHE A 1003 -31.44 -3.07 15.91
C PHE A 1003 -32.88 -2.72 16.27
N SER A 1004 -33.26 -1.43 16.14
CA SER A 1004 -34.64 -0.98 16.37
C SER A 1004 -35.61 -1.46 15.29
N GLN A 1005 -35.15 -1.79 14.08
CA GLN A 1005 -36.00 -2.38 13.04
C GLN A 1005 -36.19 -3.89 13.22
N GLU A 1006 -35.19 -4.61 13.73
CA GLU A 1006 -35.26 -6.05 13.95
C GLU A 1006 -36.03 -6.45 15.23
N SER A 1007 -36.21 -5.53 16.19
CA SER A 1007 -36.97 -5.78 17.43
C SER A 1007 -38.17 -4.83 17.59
N PRO A 1008 -39.35 -5.13 17.00
CA PRO A 1008 -40.53 -4.25 17.04
C PRO A 1008 -41.22 -4.12 18.42
N HIS A 1009 -40.62 -4.61 19.52
CA HIS A 1009 -41.28 -4.76 20.82
C HIS A 1009 -40.53 -4.15 22.02
N ILE A 1010 -39.79 -3.05 21.85
CA ILE A 1010 -39.28 -2.28 23.00
C ILE A 1010 -39.74 -0.83 22.87
N PRO A 1011 -40.72 -0.36 23.67
CA PRO A 1011 -41.05 1.05 23.72
C PRO A 1011 -39.89 1.81 24.40
N ALA A 1012 -39.34 2.79 23.71
CA ALA A 1012 -38.35 3.71 24.25
C ALA A 1012 -38.92 4.44 25.47
N ILE A 1013 -38.27 4.29 26.61
CA ILE A 1013 -38.53 5.07 27.82
C ILE A 1013 -37.93 6.47 27.59
N PRO A 1014 -38.63 7.57 27.90
CA PRO A 1014 -38.10 8.91 27.72
C PRO A 1014 -37.12 9.27 28.85
N GLN A 1015 -35.87 9.54 28.51
CA GLN A 1015 -34.92 10.33 29.31
C GLN A 1015 -34.13 11.27 28.41
#